data_AF-A0A8H2W5L4-F1
#
_entry.id   AF-A0A8H2W5L4-F1
#
_cell.length_a   1.000
_cell.length_b   1.000
_cell.length_c   1.000
_cell.angle_alpha   90.00
_cell.angle_beta   90.00
_cell.angle_gamma   90.00
#
_symmetry.space_group_name_H-M   'P 1'
#
loop_
_entity.id
_entity.type
_entity.pdbx_description
1 polymer ?
#
loop_
_entity_poly.entity_id
_entity_poly.type
_entity_poly.pdbx_seq_one_letter_code
_entity_poly.pdbx_strand_id
1 'polypeptide(L)'
;MRRRSSGSAAEEEGDNLYANPDIIEGPGFTARSGTEVLTLNNKDFQNFQSTSRQTSPQHTQSELDRRKSCDKRPLAARSRRPSNTNWKPTESRNGHIDKSRPTESAVISISSKGAIEVDKMTDSRQASRRSRLRSPWSFTLLTFGTTIVALLTLASIIHSFTTRQLDNKGCRMSYMRPSFAKLSDFDTEHTRFASKYSVYLYREGMVDEDTKVKGVPVLFIPGNAGSYKQVRPIAAEAATYFHDVLQHDSTAIEAGARNLDFFTVDFNEDITAFHGQTMLDQAEYLNEAIAYILSLYHDPRRSQRDPELPDPTSVIILGHSMGGIVARTMLIMPNYQSNSINTIITMSAPHARPPVSFDAEIVKTYKQINDYWRQAYSQKWANNNPLWHVTLLSIAGGGLDTVVPSDYASLESLVPDTHGFTVFTSSVPNVWTGMDHQAILWCDQFRKVVVRSLYEVVDVNRPAQTKPRADRMRIFKKWYLTGMESLAEKTLSHKEPTTLLTLEDDSHSIIPQGERLTLRKFGESRKPKAHLLPIPPQGTPGGKRFTLLTDQKLDKPGDSGNLEVLFCSVFPLHPGQSATLFSMNMDLSGDSSGSTRLACKNAASDVIPLPASTRTSKKPFYLDEEEEILPFSYLQYDLEDIIDHQFVAIVDKAVDPTPGWVIAEFSDNVQSHRIRSLSLRRLLAFGMKMRLPPNRPMVAEVKIPAVHSSLLAYNLEMGNQVCGEESELFTPLLRQYISEPYESKYFVNVKQATINIHGVSPFMPPALKYKAVQDGLSLQFWTDPTCNSSIKISLSVDITGSLGKLYMRYRTVFAAFPLLVVALVLRKQFRMYDETGIFISFGESLDLCLRQSLPLVLLTLTCLSVSFSRASTAPPQGAPTGFFGWGRNASETVIDYTKNDLLVGSQDPFFWFMVPLIGLVCIGVCVMINYATLTITHVLSVLYGWISVKPAWLRNEDRKRASSPAFAPSSPRRRVFTTGILLFLVSTVIPYQFAYLVACLVQVATCARALRFAREARSNTNYNFYNYVHSILVLMLWILPINLPILVVWIHNLAVHWLTPFSSHHNVLSIMPFILLVETLTSGKMVPRVTSRARHITSILLFGIAIYAAVYGVTYAYMLHYLVNLVAAWLVAIHSSTSNWTLAGVTTMFDPESNENTRKRGKTP
;
A
#
# COMPACT_ATOMS: atom_id res chain seq x y z
N MET A 1 -52.16 -30.84 -10.76
CA MET A 1 -52.83 -31.22 -9.49
C MET A 1 -52.32 -30.29 -8.39
N ARG A 2 -53.19 -29.73 -7.54
CA ARG A 2 -53.25 -29.95 -6.06
C ARG A 2 -51.87 -30.13 -5.37
N ARG A 3 -51.53 -29.37 -4.31
CA ARG A 3 -52.20 -28.23 -3.63
C ARG A 3 -51.19 -27.50 -2.71
N ARG A 4 -51.34 -26.17 -2.56
CA ARG A 4 -51.21 -25.28 -1.36
C ARG A 4 -50.36 -25.70 -0.12
N SER A 5 -49.75 -24.79 0.66
CA SER A 5 -49.59 -23.32 0.51
C SER A 5 -48.60 -22.73 1.53
N SER A 6 -48.05 -21.57 1.18
CA SER A 6 -47.49 -20.53 2.04
C SER A 6 -48.32 -20.15 3.28
N GLY A 7 -47.65 -19.65 4.32
CA GLY A 7 -48.24 -18.91 5.45
C GLY A 7 -47.19 -18.01 6.11
N SER A 8 -47.59 -16.83 6.61
CA SER A 8 -46.70 -15.82 7.22
C SER A 8 -47.50 -14.90 8.14
N ALA A 9 -47.07 -14.80 9.40
CA ALA A 9 -47.40 -13.78 10.41
C ALA A 9 -46.29 -13.88 11.50
N ALA A 10 -45.75 -12.85 12.15
CA ALA A 10 -46.25 -11.54 12.57
C ALA A 10 -47.04 -11.57 13.89
N GLU A 11 -46.51 -10.81 14.87
CA GLU A 11 -47.16 -10.10 15.99
C GLU A 11 -48.20 -10.82 16.88
N GLU A 12 -47.93 -10.83 18.18
CA GLU A 12 -48.98 -10.84 19.22
C GLU A 12 -48.48 -10.02 20.43
N GLU A 13 -49.26 -9.03 20.86
CA GLU A 13 -49.03 -8.24 22.08
C GLU A 13 -49.66 -8.95 23.31
N GLY A 14 -49.26 -8.55 24.53
CA GLY A 14 -49.73 -9.20 25.76
C GLY A 14 -49.67 -8.33 27.00
N ASP A 15 -50.56 -7.34 27.12
CA ASP A 15 -50.82 -6.61 28.36
C ASP A 15 -51.46 -7.50 29.44
N ASN A 16 -51.11 -7.30 30.72
CA ASN A 16 -52.01 -6.74 31.76
C ASN A 16 -51.50 -6.90 33.22
N LEU A 17 -51.67 -5.80 33.97
CA LEU A 17 -51.78 -5.58 35.43
C LEU A 17 -51.72 -6.78 36.42
N TYR A 18 -51.04 -6.60 37.57
CA TYR A 18 -51.67 -6.03 38.80
C TYR A 18 -50.75 -5.88 40.04
N ALA A 19 -51.17 -4.97 40.93
CA ALA A 19 -50.98 -4.93 42.40
C ALA A 19 -49.61 -4.56 43.05
N ASN A 20 -49.63 -3.38 43.69
CA ASN A 20 -48.85 -2.92 44.87
C ASN A 20 -49.49 -3.50 46.17
N PRO A 21 -49.08 -3.17 47.43
CA PRO A 21 -47.92 -2.40 47.94
C PRO A 21 -47.22 -3.03 49.19
N ASP A 22 -46.17 -2.39 49.75
CA ASP A 22 -46.14 -1.85 51.14
C ASP A 22 -44.73 -1.65 51.81
N ILE A 23 -44.39 -0.36 52.01
CA ILE A 23 -43.92 0.40 53.20
C ILE A 23 -43.06 -0.24 54.35
N ILE A 24 -41.97 0.45 54.79
CA ILE A 24 -41.68 1.00 56.15
C ILE A 24 -40.16 1.22 56.47
N GLU A 25 -39.86 2.43 56.97
CA GLU A 25 -38.74 2.93 57.83
C GLU A 25 -37.22 2.83 57.48
N GLY A 26 -36.51 3.91 57.86
CA GLY A 26 -35.07 3.97 58.16
C GLY A 26 -34.85 4.06 59.68
N PRO A 27 -34.04 4.98 60.25
CA PRO A 27 -33.09 5.94 59.66
C PRO A 27 -31.69 5.96 60.37
N GLY A 28 -30.79 6.89 60.00
CA GLY A 28 -29.98 7.59 61.03
C GLY A 28 -28.45 7.72 60.90
N PHE A 29 -28.02 8.96 60.59
CA PHE A 29 -27.04 9.77 61.34
C PHE A 29 -25.50 9.76 61.16
N THR A 30 -24.99 11.00 61.26
CA THR A 30 -23.68 11.52 61.72
C THR A 30 -22.42 11.43 60.83
N ALA A 31 -21.96 12.61 60.44
CA ALA A 31 -20.64 12.90 59.86
C ALA A 31 -19.63 13.40 60.92
N ARG A 32 -18.33 13.44 60.54
CA ARG A 32 -17.26 14.42 60.90
C ARG A 32 -15.97 13.98 60.19
N SER A 33 -15.39 14.76 59.27
CA SER A 33 -14.55 15.98 59.44
C SER A 33 -13.19 15.72 60.12
N GLY A 34 -12.10 15.98 59.40
CA GLY A 34 -10.73 15.94 59.91
C GLY A 34 -9.75 16.53 58.90
N THR A 35 -9.36 17.78 59.10
CA THR A 35 -8.41 18.52 58.26
C THR A 35 -7.15 18.80 59.08
N GLU A 36 -5.95 18.61 58.52
CA GLU A 36 -4.81 19.43 58.93
C GLU A 36 -3.72 19.54 57.85
N VAL A 37 -2.98 20.65 57.90
CA VAL A 37 -1.89 21.02 57.00
C VAL A 37 -0.84 21.74 57.84
N LEU A 38 0.44 21.40 57.71
CA LEU A 38 1.55 22.30 58.04
C LEU A 38 2.87 21.87 57.38
N THR A 39 3.88 22.74 57.44
CA THR A 39 5.03 22.77 56.52
C THR A 39 6.37 23.07 57.23
N LEU A 40 7.47 23.04 56.45
CA LEU A 40 8.81 23.66 56.64
C LEU A 40 9.96 22.78 57.22
N ASN A 41 10.99 22.61 56.37
CA ASN A 41 12.42 23.03 56.52
C ASN A 41 13.19 22.74 57.86
N ASN A 42 14.50 22.45 57.88
CA ASN A 42 15.56 22.61 56.86
C ASN A 42 16.86 21.83 57.20
N LYS A 43 17.79 21.74 56.23
CA LYS A 43 19.28 21.60 56.37
C LYS A 43 19.83 20.30 57.00
N ASP A 44 21.07 19.85 56.73
CA ASP A 44 22.18 20.17 55.79
C ASP A 44 22.98 18.83 55.59
N PHE A 45 24.09 18.62 54.86
CA PHE A 45 25.08 19.45 54.15
C PHE A 45 25.90 18.55 53.16
N GLN A 46 26.62 19.14 52.18
CA GLN A 46 27.93 18.70 51.61
C GLN A 46 28.13 17.34 50.86
N ASN A 47 28.97 17.23 49.81
CA ASN A 47 29.50 18.22 48.86
C ASN A 47 30.17 17.60 47.59
N PHE A 48 30.67 18.50 46.71
CA PHE A 48 31.48 18.33 45.47
C PHE A 48 30.70 18.02 44.17
N GLN A 49 30.46 18.96 43.24
CA GLN A 49 31.25 20.01 42.53
C GLN A 49 32.01 19.52 41.28
N SER A 50 32.12 20.28 40.18
CA SER A 50 31.31 21.43 39.68
C SER A 50 31.74 21.86 38.26
N THR A 51 30.80 22.44 37.50
CA THR A 51 30.92 23.53 36.48
C THR A 51 32.28 23.85 35.81
N SER A 52 32.46 23.99 34.49
CA SER A 52 31.68 24.59 33.38
C SER A 52 31.72 26.13 33.25
N ARG A 53 31.80 26.60 31.98
CA ARG A 53 31.33 27.88 31.39
C ARG A 53 32.24 29.14 31.33
N GLN A 54 32.35 29.62 30.08
CA GLN A 54 32.06 30.99 29.57
C GLN A 54 33.15 32.07 29.33
N THR A 55 32.84 32.84 28.28
CA THR A 55 33.18 34.25 27.95
C THR A 55 34.54 34.66 27.35
N SER A 56 34.41 35.44 26.27
CA SER A 56 35.37 36.33 25.58
C SER A 56 35.77 37.54 26.47
N PRO A 57 36.67 38.50 26.07
CA PRO A 57 37.19 38.77 24.72
C PRO A 57 38.68 39.20 24.57
N GLN A 58 39.10 39.39 23.31
CA GLN A 58 40.07 40.36 22.76
C GLN A 58 41.47 40.65 23.41
N HIS A 59 42.48 40.55 22.52
CA HIS A 59 43.54 41.56 22.23
C HIS A 59 45.03 41.41 22.68
N THR A 60 45.89 41.26 21.65
CA THR A 60 47.26 41.81 21.42
C THR A 60 48.55 41.32 22.11
N GLN A 61 49.52 40.94 21.24
CA GLN A 61 50.99 41.21 21.27
C GLN A 61 51.88 40.42 22.28
N SER A 62 53.18 40.18 22.02
CA SER A 62 54.09 40.66 20.94
C SER A 62 55.13 39.62 20.43
N GLU A 63 55.72 39.86 19.24
CA GLU A 63 57.16 39.62 18.85
C GLU A 63 57.75 38.19 18.74
N LEU A 64 58.83 37.84 18.00
CA LEU A 64 59.75 38.37 16.92
C LEU A 64 60.42 37.10 16.29
N ASP A 65 61.17 37.04 15.19
CA ASP A 65 61.29 37.70 13.87
C ASP A 65 62.23 36.81 13.00
N ARG A 66 62.05 36.75 11.66
CA ARG A 66 63.12 37.09 10.68
C ARG A 66 62.79 36.87 9.19
N ARG A 67 63.14 37.92 8.42
CA ARG A 67 63.52 37.95 6.99
C ARG A 67 62.39 37.67 5.98
N LYS A 68 61.83 38.70 5.32
CA LYS A 68 62.34 39.46 4.13
C LYS A 68 61.95 38.79 2.78
N SER A 69 61.43 39.49 1.76
CA SER A 69 61.04 40.92 1.64
C SER A 69 60.16 41.17 0.40
N CYS A 70 59.22 42.14 0.47
CA CYS A 70 58.64 43.00 -0.60
C CYS A 70 58.10 42.38 -1.92
N ASP A 71 57.02 42.87 -2.56
CA ASP A 71 55.90 43.79 -2.22
C ASP A 71 54.74 43.51 -3.24
N LYS A 72 53.44 43.51 -2.90
CA LYS A 72 52.49 44.65 -2.66
C LYS A 72 52.36 45.65 -3.83
N ARG A 73 51.18 46.22 -4.15
CA ARG A 73 49.73 45.87 -4.02
C ARG A 73 48.93 46.83 -4.97
N PRO A 74 47.61 46.65 -5.22
CA PRO A 74 46.87 47.41 -6.26
C PRO A 74 46.08 48.63 -5.74
N LEU A 75 45.62 49.53 -6.64
CA LEU A 75 44.19 49.92 -6.82
C LEU A 75 43.90 51.04 -7.87
N ALA A 76 42.82 50.81 -8.65
CA ALA A 76 41.80 51.75 -9.18
C ALA A 76 42.07 53.01 -10.06
N ALA A 77 41.37 53.03 -11.22
CA ALA A 77 40.81 54.19 -11.96
C ALA A 77 41.79 55.14 -12.74
N ARG A 78 41.39 55.91 -13.79
CA ARG A 78 40.06 56.19 -14.42
C ARG A 78 40.18 56.72 -15.88
N SER A 79 39.09 56.58 -16.67
CA SER A 79 38.68 57.41 -17.84
C SER A 79 39.32 57.12 -19.23
N ARG A 80 38.56 56.82 -20.31
CA ARG A 80 37.60 57.69 -21.03
C ARG A 80 36.44 56.93 -21.73
N ARG A 81 35.48 57.67 -22.31
CA ARG A 81 34.25 57.26 -23.07
C ARG A 81 34.39 57.57 -24.58
N PRO A 82 33.45 57.21 -25.49
CA PRO A 82 32.17 56.47 -25.37
C PRO A 82 32.24 55.11 -26.17
N SER A 83 31.27 54.45 -26.84
CA SER A 83 29.90 54.77 -27.34
C SER A 83 28.95 53.55 -27.51
N ASN A 84 27.68 53.89 -27.76
CA ASN A 84 26.44 53.15 -28.08
C ASN A 84 26.39 52.13 -29.26
N THR A 85 25.25 51.39 -29.30
CA THR A 85 24.48 50.90 -30.50
C THR A 85 25.05 49.74 -31.36
N ASN A 86 24.27 48.88 -32.04
CA ASN A 86 22.91 48.34 -31.77
C ASN A 86 22.62 47.03 -32.58
N TRP A 87 21.39 46.52 -32.43
CA TRP A 87 20.74 45.37 -33.10
C TRP A 87 20.71 45.30 -34.66
N LYS A 88 20.83 44.06 -35.20
CA LYS A 88 20.07 43.44 -36.35
C LYS A 88 20.18 44.04 -37.79
N PRO A 89 19.60 43.42 -38.87
CA PRO A 89 19.23 42.00 -39.15
C PRO A 89 19.56 41.47 -40.60
N THR A 90 19.06 40.25 -40.87
CA THR A 90 18.65 39.53 -42.11
C THR A 90 18.62 40.16 -43.53
N GLU A 91 18.58 39.25 -44.53
CA GLU A 91 18.03 39.39 -45.91
C GLU A 91 18.93 40.08 -46.98
N SER A 92 18.83 39.81 -48.31
CA SER A 92 17.90 38.97 -49.10
C SER A 92 18.49 38.47 -50.47
N ARG A 93 17.73 37.61 -51.18
CA ARG A 93 17.57 37.47 -52.66
C ARG A 93 18.73 37.06 -53.62
N ASN A 94 18.35 36.12 -54.51
CA ASN A 94 18.59 35.98 -55.96
C ASN A 94 20.00 36.21 -56.60
N GLY A 95 20.47 35.39 -57.55
CA GLY A 95 19.92 34.15 -58.13
C GLY A 95 20.39 33.88 -59.58
N HIS A 96 19.98 32.73 -60.15
CA HIS A 96 20.12 32.36 -61.59
C HIS A 96 21.57 32.09 -62.11
N ILE A 97 21.84 31.30 -63.17
CA ILE A 97 20.97 30.48 -64.06
C ILE A 97 21.75 29.25 -64.64
N ASP A 98 21.05 28.18 -65.03
CA ASP A 98 21.49 27.09 -65.95
C ASP A 98 22.71 26.18 -65.61
N LYS A 99 22.87 24.95 -66.14
CA LYS A 99 22.05 24.17 -67.11
C LYS A 99 22.14 22.63 -66.93
N SER A 100 21.07 21.94 -67.34
CA SER A 100 20.97 20.59 -67.94
C SER A 100 21.77 19.36 -67.43
N ARG A 101 20.98 18.33 -67.05
CA ARG A 101 21.16 16.85 -67.22
C ARG A 101 21.57 16.46 -68.68
N PRO A 102 21.97 15.19 -69.04
CA PRO A 102 21.54 13.89 -68.46
C PRO A 102 22.59 12.74 -68.44
N THR A 103 22.09 11.50 -68.25
CA THR A 103 22.51 10.14 -68.72
C THR A 103 23.92 9.90 -69.34
N GLU A 104 24.53 8.70 -69.30
CA GLU A 104 23.98 7.33 -69.12
C GLU A 104 25.01 6.29 -68.62
N SER A 105 24.68 4.99 -68.69
CA SER A 105 25.59 3.84 -68.61
C SER A 105 26.64 3.83 -69.77
N ALA A 106 27.74 3.05 -69.78
CA ALA A 106 27.89 1.68 -69.29
C ALA A 106 29.36 1.21 -69.08
N VAL A 107 29.48 0.08 -68.36
CA VAL A 107 30.46 -1.03 -68.38
C VAL A 107 31.63 -0.97 -69.40
N ILE A 108 32.88 -1.26 -68.96
CA ILE A 108 33.77 -2.35 -69.49
C ILE A 108 35.17 -2.39 -68.84
N SER A 109 35.71 -3.62 -68.73
CA SER A 109 37.12 -4.02 -68.51
C SER A 109 37.79 -3.76 -67.15
N ILE A 110 38.32 -4.85 -66.59
CA ILE A 110 39.34 -4.86 -65.53
C ILE A 110 40.72 -4.88 -66.22
N SER A 111 41.67 -4.08 -65.73
CA SER A 111 43.09 -4.28 -66.03
C SER A 111 43.88 -4.39 -64.71
N SER A 112 44.73 -5.41 -64.61
CA SER A 112 45.33 -5.84 -63.35
C SER A 112 46.78 -5.38 -63.18
N LYS A 113 47.04 -4.48 -62.23
CA LYS A 113 48.31 -4.35 -61.46
C LYS A 113 48.13 -3.33 -60.34
N GLY A 114 48.51 -3.67 -59.10
CA GLY A 114 48.43 -2.75 -57.95
C GLY A 114 48.00 -3.35 -56.59
N ALA A 115 48.14 -4.65 -56.37
CA ALA A 115 47.62 -5.34 -55.18
C ALA A 115 48.73 -5.88 -54.26
N ILE A 116 49.40 -5.00 -53.49
CA ILE A 116 50.31 -5.40 -52.39
C ILE A 116 50.12 -4.57 -51.11
N GLU A 117 49.89 -3.25 -51.18
CA GLU A 117 49.93 -2.40 -49.98
C GLU A 117 48.59 -2.17 -49.25
N VAL A 118 47.44 -2.41 -49.90
CA VAL A 118 46.12 -2.07 -49.33
C VAL A 118 45.73 -2.97 -48.14
N ASP A 119 46.12 -4.25 -48.14
CA ASP A 119 45.63 -5.23 -47.17
C ASP A 119 46.12 -5.02 -45.73
N LYS A 120 47.29 -4.39 -45.52
CA LYS A 120 47.74 -4.05 -44.16
C LYS A 120 46.85 -3.01 -43.49
N MET A 121 46.18 -2.15 -44.24
CA MET A 121 45.32 -1.09 -43.70
C MET A 121 43.86 -1.54 -43.51
N THR A 122 43.39 -2.55 -44.26
CA THR A 122 42.12 -3.22 -44.02
C THR A 122 42.22 -4.16 -42.82
N ASP A 123 43.23 -5.03 -42.74
CA ASP A 123 43.31 -6.04 -41.68
C ASP A 123 43.67 -5.44 -40.31
N SER A 124 44.38 -4.29 -40.25
CA SER A 124 44.55 -3.54 -38.99
C SER A 124 43.25 -2.87 -38.50
N ARG A 125 42.37 -2.41 -39.42
CA ARG A 125 41.01 -1.96 -39.09
C ARG A 125 40.09 -3.12 -38.70
N GLN A 126 40.25 -4.29 -39.30
CA GLN A 126 39.55 -5.51 -38.86
C GLN A 126 40.07 -6.01 -37.51
N ALA A 127 41.39 -5.99 -37.26
CA ALA A 127 42.00 -6.40 -35.99
C ALA A 127 41.61 -5.49 -34.83
N SER A 128 41.54 -4.17 -35.05
CA SER A 128 41.08 -3.21 -34.02
C SER A 128 39.57 -3.26 -33.79
N ARG A 129 38.75 -3.62 -34.80
CA ARG A 129 37.37 -4.07 -34.54
C ARG A 129 37.35 -5.36 -33.72
N ARG A 130 38.08 -6.40 -34.15
CA ARG A 130 38.18 -7.73 -33.50
C ARG A 130 38.71 -7.65 -32.07
N SER A 131 39.47 -6.63 -31.68
CA SER A 131 39.91 -6.42 -30.28
C SER A 131 38.87 -5.65 -29.45
N ARG A 132 38.15 -4.69 -30.02
CA ARG A 132 36.98 -4.06 -29.37
C ARG A 132 35.87 -5.09 -29.09
N LEU A 133 35.61 -5.99 -30.05
CA LEU A 133 34.74 -7.19 -29.95
C LEU A 133 35.11 -8.19 -28.83
N ARG A 134 36.22 -7.98 -28.10
CA ARG A 134 36.76 -8.92 -27.09
C ARG A 134 36.95 -8.33 -25.70
N SER A 135 36.86 -7.01 -25.53
CA SER A 135 36.93 -6.43 -24.19
C SER A 135 35.59 -6.64 -23.49
N PRO A 136 35.51 -7.37 -22.35
CA PRO A 136 34.27 -7.43 -21.58
C PRO A 136 33.92 -6.08 -20.93
N TRP A 137 34.88 -5.13 -20.92
CA TRP A 137 34.71 -3.75 -20.48
C TRP A 137 34.39 -2.79 -21.65
N SER A 138 34.04 -3.30 -22.84
CA SER A 138 33.61 -2.47 -23.97
C SER A 138 32.38 -1.65 -23.61
N PHE A 139 32.49 -0.32 -23.63
CA PHE A 139 31.43 0.59 -23.22
C PHE A 139 31.26 1.71 -24.26
N THR A 140 30.13 1.70 -24.97
CA THR A 140 29.84 2.67 -26.05
C THR A 140 29.21 3.93 -25.48
N LEU A 141 29.46 5.08 -26.12
CA LEU A 141 28.81 6.36 -25.79
C LEU A 141 27.26 6.27 -25.73
N LEU A 142 26.63 5.45 -26.57
CA LEU A 142 25.19 5.18 -26.53
C LEU A 142 24.76 4.46 -25.24
N THR A 143 25.46 3.38 -24.89
CA THR A 143 25.22 2.60 -23.67
C THR A 143 25.51 3.45 -22.42
N PHE A 144 26.54 4.30 -22.44
CA PHE A 144 26.84 5.25 -21.37
C PHE A 144 25.74 6.30 -21.20
N GLY A 145 25.33 6.97 -22.29
CA GLY A 145 24.28 7.99 -22.26
C GLY A 145 22.92 7.44 -21.80
N THR A 146 22.51 6.29 -22.32
CA THR A 146 21.28 5.61 -21.85
C THR A 146 21.35 5.21 -20.38
N THR A 147 22.50 4.75 -19.90
CA THR A 147 22.70 4.43 -18.47
C THR A 147 22.66 5.66 -17.58
N ILE A 148 23.26 6.79 -17.99
CA ILE A 148 23.16 8.06 -17.25
C ILE A 148 21.70 8.51 -17.13
N VAL A 149 20.94 8.53 -18.23
CA VAL A 149 19.53 8.96 -18.18
C VAL A 149 18.68 7.98 -17.35
N ALA A 150 18.94 6.68 -17.43
CA ALA A 150 18.29 5.66 -16.61
C ALA A 150 18.59 5.83 -15.11
N LEU A 151 19.83 6.16 -14.75
CA LEU A 151 20.22 6.43 -13.35
C LEU A 151 19.66 7.75 -12.83
N LEU A 152 19.68 8.82 -13.64
CA LEU A 152 19.09 10.10 -13.27
C LEU A 152 17.56 10.01 -13.09
N THR A 153 16.87 9.26 -13.96
CA THR A 153 15.42 9.03 -13.82
C THR A 153 15.08 8.16 -12.61
N LEU A 154 15.84 7.08 -12.35
CA LEU A 154 15.69 6.27 -11.14
C LEU A 154 15.96 7.07 -9.87
N ALA A 155 17.05 7.86 -9.83
CA ALA A 155 17.36 8.75 -8.72
C ALA A 155 16.28 9.82 -8.51
N SER A 156 15.68 10.36 -9.58
CA SER A 156 14.56 11.30 -9.50
C SER A 156 13.30 10.67 -8.92
N ILE A 157 12.99 9.41 -9.29
CA ILE A 157 11.87 8.63 -8.74
C ILE A 157 12.08 8.39 -7.24
N ILE A 158 13.27 7.93 -6.83
CA ILE A 158 13.60 7.67 -5.42
C ILE A 158 13.60 8.96 -4.60
N HIS A 159 14.24 10.02 -5.08
CA HIS A 159 14.26 11.33 -4.40
C HIS A 159 12.85 11.90 -4.25
N SER A 160 12.01 11.80 -5.28
CA SER A 160 10.61 12.21 -5.22
C SER A 160 9.85 11.38 -4.17
N PHE A 161 9.94 10.05 -4.22
CA PHE A 161 9.31 9.15 -3.26
C PHE A 161 9.70 9.43 -1.81
N THR A 162 10.94 9.87 -1.55
CA THR A 162 11.42 10.16 -0.19
C THR A 162 11.26 11.63 0.25
N THR A 163 10.84 12.57 -0.61
CA THR A 163 10.81 14.01 -0.27
C THR A 163 9.60 14.81 -0.77
N ARG A 164 8.75 14.26 -1.65
CA ARG A 164 7.64 14.97 -2.30
C ARG A 164 6.32 14.22 -2.10
N GLN A 165 5.24 14.99 -1.96
CA GLN A 165 3.86 14.46 -1.90
C GLN A 165 3.67 13.37 -0.82
N LEU A 166 4.37 13.53 0.31
CA LEU A 166 4.26 12.70 1.51
C LEU A 166 3.03 13.13 2.33
N ASP A 167 2.33 12.18 2.93
CA ASP A 167 1.22 12.48 3.84
C ASP A 167 1.77 12.87 5.23
N ASN A 168 1.05 13.73 5.96
CA ASN A 168 1.51 14.29 7.24
C ASN A 168 1.51 13.25 8.37
N LYS A 169 2.69 12.99 8.95
CA LYS A 169 2.85 12.18 10.17
C LYS A 169 2.22 12.87 11.39
N GLY A 170 1.41 12.12 12.12
CA GLY A 170 0.65 12.58 13.29
C GLY A 170 0.33 11.53 14.35
N CYS A 171 0.88 10.33 14.25
CA CYS A 171 0.60 9.25 15.21
C CYS A 171 1.23 9.59 16.57
N ARG A 172 0.40 9.71 17.62
CA ARG A 172 0.83 9.87 19.01
C ARG A 172 1.22 8.54 19.63
N MET A 173 2.18 8.58 20.56
CA MET A 173 2.67 7.40 21.27
C MET A 173 1.64 6.84 22.26
N SER A 174 1.56 5.52 22.34
CA SER A 174 0.73 4.80 23.32
C SER A 174 1.60 4.05 24.35
N TYR A 175 1.08 3.95 25.57
CA TYR A 175 1.74 3.33 26.72
C TYR A 175 0.85 2.24 27.31
N MET A 176 1.47 1.22 27.90
CA MET A 176 0.84 -0.09 28.20
C MET A 176 1.74 -0.94 29.12
N ARG A 177 1.15 -1.83 29.92
CA ARG A 177 1.80 -2.76 30.86
C ARG A 177 1.44 -4.21 30.50
N PRO A 178 1.99 -4.73 29.38
CA PRO A 178 1.50 -5.96 28.76
C PRO A 178 1.89 -7.23 29.54
N SER A 179 0.88 -8.00 29.91
CA SER A 179 0.98 -9.39 30.37
C SER A 179 0.42 -10.36 29.33
N PHE A 180 0.92 -11.60 29.32
CA PHE A 180 0.52 -12.63 28.36
C PHE A 180 0.46 -14.00 29.04
N ALA A 181 -0.75 -14.53 29.23
CA ALA A 181 -0.96 -15.89 29.72
C ALA A 181 -0.92 -16.87 28.53
N LYS A 182 0.07 -17.78 28.50
CA LYS A 182 0.14 -18.82 27.46
C LYS A 182 -0.90 -19.89 27.70
N LEU A 183 -1.79 -20.13 26.73
CA LEU A 183 -2.79 -21.18 26.77
C LEU A 183 -2.10 -22.52 26.51
N SER A 184 -1.57 -23.13 27.58
CA SER A 184 -0.65 -24.26 27.48
C SER A 184 -1.37 -25.61 27.31
N ASP A 185 -2.67 -25.64 27.57
CA ASP A 185 -3.54 -26.80 27.34
C ASP A 185 -3.99 -26.92 25.86
N PHE A 186 -3.76 -25.89 25.03
CA PHE A 186 -3.96 -25.98 23.58
C PHE A 186 -2.72 -26.60 22.93
N ASP A 187 -2.70 -27.92 22.95
CA ASP A 187 -1.51 -28.73 22.71
C ASP A 187 -1.64 -29.65 21.47
N THR A 188 -0.80 -30.69 21.40
CA THR A 188 -0.79 -31.65 20.30
C THR A 188 -2.01 -32.58 20.23
N GLU A 189 -2.84 -32.67 21.28
CA GLU A 189 -4.13 -33.36 21.19
C GLU A 189 -5.14 -32.53 20.37
N HIS A 190 -5.00 -31.21 20.40
CA HIS A 190 -5.87 -30.25 19.70
C HIS A 190 -5.39 -29.97 18.27
N THR A 191 -4.08 -29.77 18.05
CA THR A 191 -3.58 -29.44 16.72
C THR A 191 -2.13 -29.86 16.48
N ARG A 192 -1.88 -30.41 15.28
CA ARG A 192 -0.55 -30.82 14.81
C ARG A 192 0.49 -29.70 14.78
N PHE A 193 0.06 -28.43 14.86
CA PHE A 193 0.97 -27.27 14.87
C PHE A 193 1.25 -26.73 16.28
N ALA A 194 0.73 -27.30 17.37
CA ALA A 194 0.92 -26.76 18.73
C ALA A 194 2.38 -26.81 19.25
N SER A 195 3.24 -27.64 18.65
CA SER A 195 4.68 -27.61 18.89
C SER A 195 5.42 -26.54 18.07
N LYS A 196 4.72 -25.86 17.15
CA LYS A 196 5.23 -24.75 16.34
C LYS A 196 4.63 -23.42 16.81
N TYR A 197 3.31 -23.28 16.77
CA TYR A 197 2.58 -22.06 17.09
C TYR A 197 2.03 -22.09 18.51
N SER A 198 1.71 -20.92 19.08
CA SER A 198 1.07 -20.86 20.41
C SER A 198 0.10 -19.69 20.56
N VAL A 199 -0.95 -19.89 21.36
CA VAL A 199 -1.96 -18.85 21.67
C VAL A 199 -1.69 -18.26 23.06
N TYR A 200 -1.86 -16.95 23.17
CA TYR A 200 -1.77 -16.20 24.42
C TYR A 200 -3.05 -15.40 24.64
N LEU A 201 -3.50 -15.32 25.89
CA LEU A 201 -4.49 -14.36 26.35
C LEU A 201 -3.75 -13.11 26.86
N TYR A 202 -4.11 -11.94 26.35
CA TYR A 202 -3.59 -10.65 26.78
C TYR A 202 -4.22 -10.22 28.10
N ARG A 203 -3.41 -9.64 28.98
CA ARG A 203 -3.84 -9.02 30.24
C ARG A 203 -3.04 -7.75 30.50
N GLU A 204 -3.65 -6.76 31.16
CA GLU A 204 -3.05 -5.43 31.37
C GLU A 204 -2.69 -5.27 32.84
N GLY A 205 -1.40 -5.18 33.15
CA GLY A 205 -0.90 -5.13 34.53
C GLY A 205 -1.40 -3.90 35.29
N MET A 206 -1.81 -4.11 36.54
CA MET A 206 -2.55 -3.17 37.40
C MET A 206 -4.01 -2.87 36.97
N VAL A 207 -4.58 -3.57 35.99
CA VAL A 207 -5.96 -3.35 35.49
C VAL A 207 -6.76 -4.65 35.41
N ASP A 208 -6.22 -5.66 34.73
CA ASP A 208 -6.85 -6.96 34.54
C ASP A 208 -5.77 -8.05 34.49
N GLU A 209 -5.61 -8.80 35.58
CA GLU A 209 -4.52 -9.80 35.75
C GLU A 209 -5.03 -11.26 35.87
N ASP A 210 -6.34 -11.50 35.93
CA ASP A 210 -6.88 -12.86 36.00
C ASP A 210 -6.75 -13.59 34.65
N THR A 211 -6.25 -14.82 34.68
CA THR A 211 -6.11 -15.69 33.50
C THR A 211 -7.42 -16.32 33.02
N LYS A 212 -8.51 -16.22 33.78
CA LYS A 212 -9.85 -16.67 33.36
C LYS A 212 -10.45 -15.82 32.26
N VAL A 213 -11.37 -16.40 31.49
CA VAL A 213 -12.15 -15.72 30.44
C VAL A 213 -13.48 -15.20 30.98
N LYS A 214 -13.79 -13.92 30.76
CA LYS A 214 -14.92 -13.22 31.42
C LYS A 214 -15.67 -12.24 30.51
N GLY A 215 -15.19 -12.08 29.29
CA GLY A 215 -15.62 -11.06 28.34
C GLY A 215 -16.08 -11.63 27.01
N VAL A 216 -15.99 -10.79 25.97
CA VAL A 216 -16.19 -11.18 24.56
C VAL A 216 -14.86 -11.60 23.95
N PRO A 217 -14.75 -12.76 23.28
CA PRO A 217 -13.51 -13.20 22.66
C PRO A 217 -13.16 -12.37 21.42
N VAL A 218 -11.95 -11.80 21.42
CA VAL A 218 -11.34 -11.10 20.28
C VAL A 218 -10.02 -11.78 19.94
N LEU A 219 -9.81 -12.20 18.70
CA LEU A 219 -8.60 -12.87 18.24
C LEU A 219 -7.80 -11.98 17.29
N PHE A 220 -6.61 -11.59 17.73
CA PHE A 220 -5.65 -10.84 16.94
C PHE A 220 -4.71 -11.77 16.15
N ILE A 221 -4.57 -11.49 14.86
CA ILE A 221 -3.70 -12.21 13.93
C ILE A 221 -2.59 -11.27 13.45
N PRO A 222 -1.30 -11.52 13.80
CA PRO A 222 -0.19 -10.64 13.44
C PRO A 222 0.13 -10.64 11.93
N GLY A 223 0.93 -9.66 11.53
CA GLY A 223 1.41 -9.51 10.16
C GLY A 223 2.51 -10.49 9.74
N ASN A 224 2.99 -10.33 8.50
CA ASN A 224 4.17 -11.05 8.00
C ASN A 224 5.40 -10.75 8.86
N ALA A 225 6.06 -11.78 9.39
CA ALA A 225 7.12 -11.64 10.38
C ALA A 225 6.73 -10.77 11.59
N GLY A 226 5.45 -10.82 11.97
CA GLY A 226 4.90 -10.18 13.15
C GLY A 226 4.88 -11.13 14.35
N SER A 227 5.12 -10.57 15.53
CA SER A 227 4.94 -11.24 16.81
C SER A 227 3.54 -10.96 17.38
N TYR A 228 2.99 -11.90 18.16
CA TYR A 228 1.78 -11.74 18.98
C TYR A 228 1.73 -10.43 19.79
N LYS A 229 2.91 -9.89 20.14
CA LYS A 229 3.12 -8.60 20.80
C LYS A 229 2.68 -7.37 19.98
N GLN A 230 2.22 -7.55 18.75
CA GLN A 230 1.61 -6.49 17.94
C GLN A 230 0.25 -6.02 18.49
N VAL A 231 -0.49 -6.87 19.22
CA VAL A 231 -1.83 -6.53 19.76
C VAL A 231 -1.83 -5.49 20.88
N ARG A 232 -0.71 -5.38 21.63
CA ARG A 232 -0.65 -4.72 22.95
C ARG A 232 -1.35 -3.36 23.04
N PRO A 233 -1.16 -2.40 22.12
CA PRO A 233 -1.73 -1.06 22.29
C PRO A 233 -3.26 -1.08 22.28
N ILE A 234 -3.86 -1.89 21.42
CA ILE A 234 -5.32 -2.02 21.24
C ILE A 234 -5.93 -2.76 22.42
N ALA A 235 -5.29 -3.85 22.87
CA ALA A 235 -5.77 -4.63 24.02
C ALA A 235 -5.63 -3.87 25.34
N ALA A 236 -4.55 -3.10 25.53
CA ALA A 236 -4.38 -2.21 26.67
C ALA A 236 -5.48 -1.12 26.71
N GLU A 237 -5.72 -0.44 25.58
CA GLU A 237 -6.80 0.56 25.50
C GLU A 237 -8.18 -0.06 25.78
N ALA A 238 -8.41 -1.30 25.35
CA ALA A 238 -9.67 -2.01 25.62
C ALA A 238 -9.86 -2.33 27.09
N ALA A 239 -8.83 -2.85 27.78
CA ALA A 239 -8.88 -3.15 29.20
C ALA A 239 -9.05 -1.87 30.03
N THR A 240 -8.23 -0.85 29.78
CA THR A 240 -8.30 0.44 30.49
C THR A 240 -9.63 1.15 30.26
N TYR A 241 -10.15 1.21 29.03
CA TYR A 241 -11.42 1.88 28.76
C TYR A 241 -12.63 1.15 29.37
N PHE A 242 -12.58 -0.19 29.50
CA PHE A 242 -13.61 -0.90 30.25
C PHE A 242 -13.52 -0.65 31.76
N HIS A 243 -12.32 -0.77 32.32
CA HIS A 243 -12.07 -0.58 33.75
C HIS A 243 -12.36 0.85 34.23
N ASP A 244 -11.89 1.87 33.51
CA ASP A 244 -12.00 3.26 33.97
C ASP A 244 -13.39 3.84 33.65
N VAL A 245 -14.04 3.42 32.56
CA VAL A 245 -15.28 4.03 32.06
C VAL A 245 -16.45 3.05 32.06
N LEU A 246 -16.42 2.00 31.24
CA LEU A 246 -17.63 1.22 30.93
C LEU A 246 -18.17 0.38 32.10
N GLN A 247 -17.31 -0.10 33.00
CA GLN A 247 -17.78 -0.84 34.19
C GLN A 247 -18.57 0.04 35.18
N HIS A 248 -18.47 1.36 35.05
CA HIS A 248 -19.18 2.34 35.87
C HIS A 248 -20.43 2.91 35.18
N ASP A 249 -20.72 2.51 33.94
CA ASP A 249 -21.88 2.93 33.16
C ASP A 249 -22.91 1.79 33.11
N SER A 250 -23.91 1.84 34.00
CA SER A 250 -25.00 0.85 34.05
C SER A 250 -25.69 0.67 32.70
N THR A 251 -25.86 1.75 31.91
CA THR A 251 -26.56 1.68 30.63
C THR A 251 -25.74 0.93 29.58
N ALA A 252 -24.40 1.04 29.61
CA ALA A 252 -23.51 0.24 28.78
C ALA A 252 -23.52 -1.24 29.21
N ILE A 253 -23.50 -1.50 30.52
CA ILE A 253 -23.55 -2.86 31.09
C ILE A 253 -24.88 -3.57 30.77
N GLU A 254 -26.02 -2.87 30.86
CA GLU A 254 -27.35 -3.36 30.46
C GLU A 254 -27.41 -3.59 28.94
N ALA A 255 -26.87 -2.66 28.13
CA ALA A 255 -26.77 -2.79 26.68
C ALA A 255 -25.77 -3.87 26.18
N GLY A 256 -25.25 -4.71 27.08
CA GLY A 256 -24.45 -5.88 26.75
C GLY A 256 -22.95 -5.64 26.63
N ALA A 257 -22.41 -4.53 27.16
CA ALA A 257 -20.97 -4.32 27.26
C ALA A 257 -20.37 -5.16 28.39
N ARG A 258 -19.28 -5.87 28.09
CA ARG A 258 -18.38 -6.55 29.04
C ARG A 258 -16.94 -6.39 28.52
N ASN A 259 -15.94 -6.72 29.33
CA ASN A 259 -14.53 -6.71 28.93
C ASN A 259 -14.28 -7.44 27.59
N LEU A 260 -13.20 -7.11 26.89
CA LEU A 260 -12.77 -7.82 25.68
C LEU A 260 -11.60 -8.75 26.02
N ASP A 261 -11.80 -10.06 25.89
CA ASP A 261 -10.74 -11.05 26.08
C ASP A 261 -9.91 -11.15 24.80
N PHE A 262 -8.78 -10.43 24.78
CA PHE A 262 -7.87 -10.37 23.63
C PHE A 262 -6.95 -11.58 23.57
N PHE A 263 -7.30 -12.55 22.74
CA PHE A 263 -6.43 -13.63 22.30
C PHE A 263 -5.49 -13.14 21.20
N THR A 264 -4.26 -13.64 21.18
CA THR A 264 -3.24 -13.34 20.17
C THR A 264 -2.34 -14.53 19.93
N VAL A 265 -1.80 -14.68 18.72
CA VAL A 265 -1.09 -15.89 18.30
C VAL A 265 0.36 -15.58 17.94
N ASP A 266 1.27 -16.40 18.45
CA ASP A 266 2.67 -16.40 18.02
C ASP A 266 2.89 -17.43 16.90
N PHE A 267 3.30 -16.92 15.74
CA PHE A 267 3.73 -17.74 14.61
C PHE A 267 5.26 -17.89 14.52
N ASN A 268 5.99 -17.53 15.58
CA ASN A 268 7.45 -17.35 15.61
C ASN A 268 7.95 -16.45 14.47
N GLU A 269 7.22 -15.37 14.17
CA GLU A 269 7.57 -14.42 13.09
C GLU A 269 7.68 -15.08 11.68
N ASP A 270 6.85 -16.09 11.39
CA ASP A 270 6.75 -16.72 10.06
C ASP A 270 6.47 -15.72 8.92
N ILE A 271 7.14 -15.90 7.78
CA ILE A 271 7.25 -14.89 6.71
C ILE A 271 6.20 -15.11 5.60
N THR A 272 4.93 -15.00 5.99
CA THR A 272 3.72 -15.32 5.19
C THR A 272 3.59 -14.62 3.83
N ALA A 273 4.19 -13.44 3.63
CA ALA A 273 4.07 -12.68 2.39
C ALA A 273 4.81 -13.30 1.19
N PHE A 274 5.70 -14.28 1.44
CA PHE A 274 6.51 -14.93 0.39
C PHE A 274 6.16 -16.40 0.14
N HIS A 275 5.24 -17.00 0.90
CA HIS A 275 5.00 -18.45 0.87
C HIS A 275 3.54 -18.82 1.16
N GLY A 276 2.85 -19.37 0.15
CA GLY A 276 1.42 -19.69 0.24
C GLY A 276 1.08 -20.77 1.25
N GLN A 277 1.91 -21.83 1.38
CA GLN A 277 1.61 -22.92 2.32
C GLN A 277 1.59 -22.43 3.77
N THR A 278 2.50 -21.54 4.17
CA THR A 278 2.52 -20.97 5.53
C THR A 278 1.24 -20.19 5.85
N MET A 279 0.59 -19.57 4.86
CA MET A 279 -0.72 -18.93 5.04
C MET A 279 -1.84 -19.96 5.29
N LEU A 280 -1.77 -21.13 4.64
CA LEU A 280 -2.71 -22.24 4.86
C LEU A 280 -2.48 -22.90 6.23
N ASP A 281 -1.22 -23.17 6.60
CA ASP A 281 -0.84 -23.74 7.90
C ASP A 281 -1.35 -22.88 9.07
N GLN A 282 -1.21 -21.56 8.97
CA GLN A 282 -1.73 -20.62 9.96
C GLN A 282 -3.26 -20.57 9.99
N ALA A 283 -3.94 -20.61 8.84
CA ALA A 283 -5.39 -20.60 8.76
C ALA A 283 -6.01 -21.90 9.34
N GLU A 284 -5.37 -23.04 9.12
CA GLU A 284 -5.76 -24.32 9.73
C GLU A 284 -5.64 -24.25 11.26
N TYR A 285 -4.47 -23.84 11.76
CA TYR A 285 -4.20 -23.70 13.20
C TYR A 285 -5.16 -22.71 13.89
N LEU A 286 -5.47 -21.58 13.25
CA LEU A 286 -6.36 -20.57 13.84
C LEU A 286 -7.82 -21.03 13.93
N ASN A 287 -8.29 -21.91 13.04
CA ASN A 287 -9.63 -22.48 13.13
C ASN A 287 -9.74 -23.42 14.35
N GLU A 288 -8.73 -24.27 14.60
CA GLU A 288 -8.67 -25.07 15.83
C GLU A 288 -8.52 -24.19 17.08
N ALA A 289 -7.76 -23.09 16.98
CA ALA A 289 -7.61 -22.14 18.07
C ALA A 289 -8.95 -21.43 18.41
N ILE A 290 -9.80 -21.12 17.43
CA ILE A 290 -11.16 -20.61 17.68
C ILE A 290 -12.01 -21.66 18.38
N ALA A 291 -12.00 -22.92 17.91
CA ALA A 291 -12.74 -24.00 18.55
C ALA A 291 -12.34 -24.16 20.03
N TYR A 292 -11.04 -24.13 20.33
CA TYR A 292 -10.52 -24.14 21.68
C TYR A 292 -10.90 -22.89 22.49
N ILE A 293 -10.76 -21.68 21.93
CA ILE A 293 -11.14 -20.42 22.60
C ILE A 293 -12.61 -20.44 23.01
N LEU A 294 -13.52 -20.90 22.15
CA LEU A 294 -14.95 -21.02 22.48
C LEU A 294 -15.16 -22.05 23.60
N SER A 295 -14.43 -23.18 23.59
CA SER A 295 -14.52 -24.19 24.66
C SER A 295 -14.13 -23.69 26.05
N LEU A 296 -13.24 -22.68 26.15
CA LEU A 296 -12.85 -22.08 27.44
C LEU A 296 -13.99 -21.37 28.16
N TYR A 297 -15.01 -20.90 27.43
CA TYR A 297 -16.18 -20.27 28.04
C TYR A 297 -17.15 -21.29 28.65
N HIS A 298 -17.21 -22.49 28.07
CA HIS A 298 -18.06 -23.59 28.57
C HIS A 298 -17.50 -24.32 29.82
N ASP A 299 -16.26 -24.07 30.25
CA ASP A 299 -15.69 -24.66 31.48
C ASP A 299 -15.74 -23.67 32.65
N PRO A 300 -16.57 -23.90 33.69
CA PRO A 300 -16.70 -23.02 34.86
C PRO A 300 -15.40 -22.85 35.69
N ARG A 301 -14.35 -23.62 35.42
CA ARG A 301 -13.02 -23.46 36.04
C ARG A 301 -12.16 -22.44 35.28
N ARG A 302 -12.42 -22.27 33.97
CA ARG A 302 -11.70 -21.38 33.06
C ARG A 302 -12.47 -20.08 32.79
N SER A 303 -13.80 -20.10 32.85
CA SER A 303 -14.61 -18.89 32.74
C SER A 303 -15.02 -18.31 34.10
N GLN A 304 -15.18 -16.99 34.13
CA GLN A 304 -15.89 -16.25 35.19
C GLN A 304 -16.91 -15.32 34.53
N ARG A 305 -17.87 -15.92 33.84
CA ARG A 305 -19.07 -15.25 33.30
C ARG A 305 -20.25 -15.42 34.24
N ASP A 306 -21.24 -14.56 34.03
CA ASP A 306 -22.58 -14.66 34.60
C ASP A 306 -23.31 -15.88 33.98
N PRO A 307 -23.83 -16.83 34.78
CA PRO A 307 -24.56 -18.00 34.27
C PRO A 307 -25.87 -17.69 33.53
N GLU A 308 -26.42 -16.47 33.66
CA GLU A 308 -27.63 -16.05 32.93
C GLU A 308 -27.31 -15.59 31.49
N LEU A 309 -26.05 -15.30 31.17
CA LEU A 309 -25.63 -14.87 29.84
C LEU A 309 -25.35 -16.07 28.91
N PRO A 310 -25.76 -16.01 27.63
CA PRO A 310 -25.46 -17.06 26.67
C PRO A 310 -23.96 -17.16 26.37
N ASP A 311 -23.47 -18.37 26.22
CA ASP A 311 -22.06 -18.63 25.85
C ASP A 311 -21.69 -18.07 24.47
N PRO A 312 -20.43 -17.66 24.26
CA PRO A 312 -19.94 -17.27 22.94
C PRO A 312 -20.02 -18.40 21.92
N THR A 313 -20.65 -18.13 20.77
CA THR A 313 -20.63 -19.00 19.59
C THR A 313 -19.71 -18.49 18.48
N SER A 314 -19.03 -17.35 18.70
CA SER A 314 -18.22 -16.70 17.67
C SER A 314 -17.24 -15.66 18.22
N VAL A 315 -16.14 -15.47 17.48
CA VAL A 315 -14.99 -14.62 17.83
C VAL A 315 -14.89 -13.41 16.87
N ILE A 316 -14.49 -12.25 17.40
CA ILE A 316 -14.17 -11.06 16.58
C ILE A 316 -12.71 -11.14 16.13
N ILE A 317 -12.43 -10.96 14.83
CA ILE A 317 -11.08 -11.07 14.28
C ILE A 317 -10.47 -9.69 14.01
N LEU A 318 -9.23 -9.48 14.49
CA LEU A 318 -8.40 -8.31 14.17
C LEU A 318 -7.15 -8.76 13.40
N GLY A 319 -7.09 -8.47 12.10
CA GLY A 319 -5.99 -8.93 11.22
C GLY A 319 -5.06 -7.81 10.76
N HIS A 320 -3.79 -7.83 11.20
CA HIS A 320 -2.77 -6.92 10.68
C HIS A 320 -2.12 -7.45 9.41
N SER A 321 -1.97 -6.62 8.37
CA SER A 321 -1.18 -6.96 7.18
C SER A 321 -1.62 -8.32 6.56
N MET A 322 -0.69 -9.25 6.36
CA MET A 322 -0.99 -10.62 5.91
C MET A 322 -1.92 -11.40 6.85
N GLY A 323 -1.98 -11.09 8.14
CA GLY A 323 -2.92 -11.70 9.09
C GLY A 323 -4.38 -11.41 8.74
N GLY A 324 -4.68 -10.25 8.15
CA GLY A 324 -5.99 -9.95 7.57
C GLY A 324 -6.31 -10.75 6.30
N ILE A 325 -5.32 -11.41 5.68
CA ILE A 325 -5.51 -12.35 4.57
C ILE A 325 -5.73 -13.75 5.13
N VAL A 326 -4.92 -14.18 6.11
CA VAL A 326 -5.12 -15.43 6.86
C VAL A 326 -6.55 -15.50 7.43
N ALA A 327 -7.06 -14.40 8.01
CA ALA A 327 -8.45 -14.26 8.46
C ALA A 327 -9.51 -14.57 7.38
N ARG A 328 -9.23 -14.27 6.11
CA ARG A 328 -10.10 -14.60 4.97
C ARG A 328 -9.85 -16.00 4.41
N THR A 329 -8.64 -16.52 4.56
CA THR A 329 -8.28 -17.92 4.28
C THR A 329 -9.03 -18.88 5.20
N MET A 330 -9.11 -18.57 6.50
CA MET A 330 -9.82 -19.38 7.50
C MET A 330 -11.22 -19.79 7.04
N LEU A 331 -11.99 -18.86 6.47
CA LEU A 331 -13.37 -19.08 5.99
C LEU A 331 -13.49 -20.01 4.75
N ILE A 332 -12.37 -20.43 4.14
CA ILE A 332 -12.33 -21.41 3.04
C ILE A 332 -11.59 -22.71 3.40
N MET A 333 -11.09 -22.83 4.63
CA MET A 333 -10.45 -24.06 5.11
C MET A 333 -11.50 -25.11 5.51
N PRO A 334 -11.24 -26.42 5.33
CA PRO A 334 -12.21 -27.47 5.59
C PRO A 334 -12.56 -27.65 7.08
N ASN A 335 -11.74 -27.13 7.99
CA ASN A 335 -11.99 -27.13 9.43
C ASN A 335 -12.70 -25.86 9.95
N TYR A 336 -13.22 -25.01 9.05
CA TYR A 336 -13.96 -23.81 9.47
C TYR A 336 -15.31 -24.15 10.08
N GLN A 337 -15.50 -23.83 11.36
CA GLN A 337 -16.79 -23.92 12.03
C GLN A 337 -17.70 -22.78 11.56
N SER A 338 -18.84 -23.11 10.95
CA SER A 338 -19.77 -22.10 10.42
C SER A 338 -20.29 -21.15 11.51
N ASN A 339 -20.39 -19.86 11.16
CA ASN A 339 -20.73 -18.74 12.06
C ASN A 339 -19.72 -18.44 13.19
N SER A 340 -18.66 -19.23 13.40
CA SER A 340 -17.63 -18.98 14.44
C SER A 340 -16.86 -17.66 14.26
N ILE A 341 -16.89 -17.07 13.07
CA ILE A 341 -16.44 -15.71 12.80
C ILE A 341 -17.61 -14.90 12.25
N ASN A 342 -17.90 -13.77 12.89
CA ASN A 342 -18.96 -12.85 12.44
C ASN A 342 -18.46 -11.45 12.06
N THR A 343 -17.29 -11.02 12.57
CA THR A 343 -16.75 -9.68 12.37
C THR A 343 -15.24 -9.77 12.18
N ILE A 344 -14.74 -9.16 11.11
CA ILE A 344 -13.32 -9.07 10.77
C ILE A 344 -12.99 -7.59 10.53
N ILE A 345 -12.03 -7.06 11.29
CA ILE A 345 -11.43 -5.75 11.04
C ILE A 345 -9.98 -5.96 10.63
N THR A 346 -9.54 -5.35 9.54
CA THR A 346 -8.18 -5.51 9.01
C THR A 346 -7.46 -4.18 8.86
N MET A 347 -6.14 -4.21 9.06
CA MET A 347 -5.29 -3.01 9.11
C MET A 347 -4.09 -3.18 8.17
N SER A 348 -3.99 -2.35 7.13
CA SER A 348 -3.03 -2.45 6.02
C SER A 348 -2.97 -3.84 5.35
N ALA A 349 -4.10 -4.55 5.31
CA ALA A 349 -4.19 -5.90 4.74
C ALA A 349 -4.35 -5.88 3.20
N PRO A 350 -3.45 -6.51 2.41
CA PRO A 350 -3.49 -6.50 0.94
C PRO A 350 -4.57 -7.43 0.35
N HIS A 351 -5.84 -7.10 0.48
CA HIS A 351 -6.97 -7.95 0.08
C HIS A 351 -7.12 -8.20 -1.43
N ALA A 352 -6.88 -7.20 -2.27
CA ALA A 352 -7.16 -7.29 -3.71
C ALA A 352 -6.18 -8.20 -4.47
N ARG A 353 -4.91 -8.19 -4.08
CA ARG A 353 -3.81 -8.95 -4.71
C ARG A 353 -2.59 -9.07 -3.77
N PRO A 354 -1.75 -10.10 -3.92
CA PRO A 354 -0.58 -10.27 -3.05
C PRO A 354 0.47 -9.15 -3.26
N PRO A 355 1.25 -8.78 -2.21
CA PRO A 355 2.32 -7.79 -2.30
C PRO A 355 3.46 -8.15 -3.28
N VAL A 356 3.65 -9.46 -3.53
CA VAL A 356 4.64 -10.10 -4.42
C VAL A 356 4.09 -11.45 -4.91
N SER A 357 4.54 -11.93 -6.08
CA SER A 357 4.02 -13.16 -6.70
C SER A 357 5.13 -14.14 -7.13
N PHE A 358 6.14 -14.29 -6.27
CA PHE A 358 7.30 -15.17 -6.50
C PHE A 358 7.04 -16.64 -6.19
N ASP A 359 6.04 -16.92 -5.36
CA ASP A 359 5.49 -18.26 -5.14
C ASP A 359 4.23 -18.49 -6.01
N ALA A 360 3.98 -19.74 -6.36
CA ALA A 360 2.80 -20.13 -7.13
C ALA A 360 1.57 -20.33 -6.22
N GLU A 361 1.77 -20.88 -5.03
CA GLU A 361 0.67 -21.24 -4.13
C GLU A 361 0.01 -19.98 -3.55
N ILE A 362 0.79 -18.95 -3.16
CA ILE A 362 0.22 -17.67 -2.70
C ILE A 362 -0.72 -17.04 -3.75
N VAL A 363 -0.40 -17.09 -5.05
CA VAL A 363 -1.25 -16.56 -6.12
C VAL A 363 -2.53 -17.40 -6.28
N LYS A 364 -2.42 -18.72 -6.15
CA LYS A 364 -3.54 -19.67 -6.20
C LYS A 364 -4.49 -19.48 -5.01
N THR A 365 -3.97 -19.41 -3.78
CA THR A 365 -4.74 -19.15 -2.56
C THR A 365 -5.46 -17.80 -2.63
N TYR A 366 -4.77 -16.73 -3.05
CA TYR A 366 -5.41 -15.42 -3.27
C TYR A 366 -6.58 -15.48 -4.24
N LYS A 367 -6.44 -16.22 -5.35
CA LYS A 367 -7.53 -16.42 -6.31
C LYS A 367 -8.69 -17.19 -5.67
N GLN A 368 -8.43 -18.29 -4.96
CA GLN A 368 -9.47 -19.09 -4.31
C GLN A 368 -10.27 -18.25 -3.29
N ILE A 369 -9.59 -17.47 -2.44
CA ILE A 369 -10.25 -16.57 -1.47
C ILE A 369 -11.09 -15.52 -2.21
N ASN A 370 -10.52 -14.82 -3.19
CA ASN A 370 -11.23 -13.73 -3.85
C ASN A 370 -12.39 -14.22 -4.73
N ASP A 371 -12.27 -15.39 -5.35
CA ASP A 371 -13.35 -15.98 -6.14
C ASP A 371 -14.46 -16.57 -5.23
N TYR A 372 -14.14 -17.12 -4.05
CA TYR A 372 -15.13 -17.54 -3.05
C TYR A 372 -15.95 -16.35 -2.52
N TRP A 373 -15.29 -15.28 -2.10
CA TRP A 373 -15.97 -14.07 -1.60
C TRP A 373 -16.89 -13.45 -2.66
N ARG A 374 -16.47 -13.41 -3.93
CA ARG A 374 -17.33 -12.98 -5.05
C ARG A 374 -18.53 -13.90 -5.28
N GLN A 375 -18.33 -15.22 -5.25
CA GLN A 375 -19.39 -16.21 -5.45
C GLN A 375 -20.43 -16.22 -4.32
N ALA A 376 -20.02 -15.92 -3.09
CA ALA A 376 -20.90 -15.79 -1.93
C ALA A 376 -21.88 -14.62 -2.10
N TYR A 377 -21.40 -13.45 -2.55
CA TYR A 377 -22.24 -12.27 -2.78
C TYR A 377 -22.94 -12.24 -4.16
N SER A 378 -22.63 -13.17 -5.08
CA SER A 378 -23.39 -13.33 -6.33
C SER A 378 -24.66 -14.18 -6.17
N GLN A 379 -24.89 -14.78 -4.99
CA GLN A 379 -26.09 -15.57 -4.72
C GLN A 379 -27.35 -14.70 -4.64
N LYS A 380 -28.42 -15.11 -5.32
CA LYS A 380 -29.71 -14.37 -5.36
C LYS A 380 -30.54 -14.47 -4.08
N TRP A 381 -30.21 -15.40 -3.19
CA TRP A 381 -30.94 -15.65 -1.94
C TRP A 381 -29.98 -15.59 -0.75
N ALA A 382 -30.35 -14.85 0.30
CA ALA A 382 -29.52 -14.65 1.49
C ALA A 382 -29.12 -15.98 2.17
N ASN A 383 -30.05 -16.94 2.23
CA ASN A 383 -29.83 -18.26 2.84
C ASN A 383 -28.75 -19.11 2.13
N ASN A 384 -28.38 -18.77 0.89
CA ASN A 384 -27.33 -19.45 0.13
C ASN A 384 -25.95 -18.76 0.26
N ASN A 385 -25.87 -17.62 0.96
CA ASN A 385 -24.62 -16.86 1.14
C ASN A 385 -23.94 -17.26 2.46
N PRO A 386 -22.83 -18.03 2.45
CA PRO A 386 -22.12 -18.43 3.67
C PRO A 386 -21.45 -17.27 4.42
N LEU A 387 -21.41 -16.07 3.82
CA LEU A 387 -20.85 -14.85 4.40
C LEU A 387 -21.93 -13.84 4.84
N TRP A 388 -23.22 -14.20 4.84
CA TRP A 388 -24.35 -13.29 5.17
C TRP A 388 -24.23 -12.59 6.54
N HIS A 389 -23.70 -13.31 7.53
CA HIS A 389 -23.46 -12.82 8.89
C HIS A 389 -22.06 -12.20 9.10
N VAL A 390 -21.19 -12.24 8.09
CA VAL A 390 -19.80 -11.78 8.18
C VAL A 390 -19.71 -10.30 7.81
N THR A 391 -19.13 -9.50 8.70
CA THR A 391 -18.70 -8.11 8.42
C THR A 391 -17.21 -8.08 8.14
N LEU A 392 -16.76 -7.36 7.09
CA LEU A 392 -15.35 -7.10 6.82
C LEU A 392 -15.06 -5.60 6.66
N LEU A 393 -14.38 -5.00 7.63
CA LEU A 393 -13.87 -3.64 7.57
C LEU A 393 -12.39 -3.64 7.19
N SER A 394 -12.00 -2.93 6.13
CA SER A 394 -10.59 -2.77 5.71
C SER A 394 -10.11 -1.35 5.95
N ILE A 395 -9.05 -1.19 6.74
CA ILE A 395 -8.48 0.11 7.12
C ILE A 395 -7.06 0.24 6.56
N ALA A 396 -6.81 1.30 5.81
CA ALA A 396 -5.53 1.54 5.14
C ALA A 396 -4.80 2.79 5.69
N GLY A 397 -3.49 2.68 5.93
CA GLY A 397 -2.65 3.79 6.41
C GLY A 397 -2.41 4.93 5.39
N GLY A 398 -2.78 4.75 4.12
CA GLY A 398 -2.63 5.77 3.09
C GLY A 398 -1.19 5.88 2.54
N GLY A 399 -0.71 7.10 2.31
CA GLY A 399 0.54 7.34 1.58
C GLY A 399 1.83 7.11 2.37
N LEU A 400 1.74 6.76 3.66
CA LEU A 400 2.90 6.44 4.51
C LEU A 400 3.19 4.93 4.60
N ASP A 401 2.29 4.06 4.14
CA ASP A 401 2.59 2.63 4.03
C ASP A 401 3.56 2.39 2.87
N THR A 402 4.77 1.95 3.23
CA THR A 402 5.86 1.62 2.28
C THR A 402 6.13 0.12 2.18
N VAL A 403 5.37 -0.70 2.92
CA VAL A 403 5.45 -2.17 2.88
C VAL A 403 4.41 -2.73 1.91
N VAL A 404 3.20 -2.18 1.92
CA VAL A 404 2.07 -2.56 1.05
C VAL A 404 1.54 -1.31 0.35
N PRO A 405 1.32 -1.32 -0.98
CA PRO A 405 0.58 -0.23 -1.63
C PRO A 405 -0.86 -0.19 -1.09
N SER A 406 -1.24 0.87 -0.39
CA SER A 406 -2.55 0.99 0.27
C SER A 406 -3.76 0.76 -0.65
N ASP A 407 -3.62 0.97 -1.96
CA ASP A 407 -4.66 0.62 -2.95
C ASP A 407 -5.06 -0.87 -2.87
N TYR A 408 -4.12 -1.76 -2.54
CA TYR A 408 -4.34 -3.21 -2.47
C TYR A 408 -5.25 -3.62 -1.29
N ALA A 409 -5.51 -2.72 -0.34
CA ALA A 409 -6.47 -2.95 0.75
C ALA A 409 -7.94 -2.77 0.33
N SER A 410 -8.20 -2.33 -0.91
CA SER A 410 -9.55 -2.12 -1.44
C SER A 410 -10.37 -3.40 -1.53
N LEU A 411 -11.59 -3.33 -0.98
CA LEU A 411 -12.63 -4.37 -1.04
C LEU A 411 -13.60 -4.20 -2.21
N GLU A 412 -13.46 -3.16 -3.03
CA GLU A 412 -14.43 -2.79 -4.10
C GLU A 412 -14.77 -3.93 -5.07
N SER A 413 -13.86 -4.88 -5.29
CA SER A 413 -14.04 -6.04 -6.19
C SER A 413 -14.46 -7.34 -5.48
N LEU A 414 -14.78 -7.26 -4.18
CA LEU A 414 -14.86 -8.40 -3.26
C LEU A 414 -16.06 -8.34 -2.30
N VAL A 415 -16.47 -7.17 -1.81
CA VAL A 415 -17.50 -7.01 -0.77
C VAL A 415 -18.43 -5.84 -1.08
N PRO A 416 -19.76 -5.97 -0.92
CA PRO A 416 -20.69 -4.84 -1.02
C PRO A 416 -20.79 -4.04 0.29
N ASP A 417 -21.18 -2.76 0.19
CA ASP A 417 -21.26 -1.76 1.29
C ASP A 417 -22.28 -2.10 2.41
N THR A 418 -22.98 -3.22 2.26
CA THR A 418 -23.92 -3.83 3.22
C THR A 418 -23.26 -4.88 4.12
N HIS A 419 -22.04 -5.31 3.80
CA HIS A 419 -21.24 -6.29 4.54
C HIS A 419 -19.80 -5.80 4.81
N GLY A 420 -19.29 -4.82 4.08
CA GLY A 420 -17.95 -4.29 4.31
C GLY A 420 -17.62 -3.06 3.47
N PHE A 421 -16.57 -2.34 3.84
CA PHE A 421 -16.01 -1.22 3.07
C PHE A 421 -14.52 -1.03 3.36
N THR A 422 -13.85 -0.24 2.52
CA THR A 422 -12.46 0.19 2.72
C THR A 422 -12.42 1.67 3.11
N VAL A 423 -11.59 2.01 4.09
CA VAL A 423 -11.45 3.38 4.61
C VAL A 423 -9.98 3.69 4.90
N PHE A 424 -9.61 4.96 4.83
CA PHE A 424 -8.26 5.44 5.13
C PHE A 424 -8.18 6.07 6.51
N THR A 425 -7.07 5.89 7.24
CA THR A 425 -6.88 6.49 8.58
C THR A 425 -6.99 8.01 8.58
N SER A 426 -6.73 8.66 7.45
CA SER A 426 -6.90 10.11 7.26
C SER A 426 -8.36 10.56 7.11
N SER A 427 -9.27 9.64 6.77
CA SER A 427 -10.73 9.88 6.73
C SER A 427 -11.35 9.86 8.12
N VAL A 428 -10.75 9.10 9.05
CA VAL A 428 -11.36 8.78 10.35
C VAL A 428 -11.47 10.03 11.23
N PRO A 429 -12.66 10.35 11.75
CA PRO A 429 -12.89 11.43 12.71
C PRO A 429 -11.91 11.42 13.88
N ASN A 430 -11.43 12.60 14.29
CA ASN A 430 -10.45 12.81 15.37
C ASN A 430 -9.07 12.13 15.15
N VAL A 431 -8.82 11.55 13.97
CA VAL A 431 -7.54 10.92 13.61
C VAL A 431 -6.80 11.71 12.54
N TRP A 432 -7.45 11.95 11.39
CA TRP A 432 -7.02 12.84 10.30
C TRP A 432 -5.56 12.73 9.82
N THR A 433 -4.89 11.61 10.08
CA THR A 433 -3.46 11.38 9.76
C THR A 433 -3.26 10.09 8.97
N GLY A 434 -2.27 10.11 8.06
CA GLY A 434 -1.77 8.88 7.44
C GLY A 434 -0.90 8.10 8.43
N MET A 435 -0.78 6.79 8.22
CA MET A 435 -0.02 5.88 9.08
C MET A 435 0.90 5.01 8.23
N ASP A 436 2.10 4.75 8.73
CA ASP A 436 2.93 3.69 8.16
C ASP A 436 2.42 2.30 8.58
N HIS A 437 3.01 1.26 7.98
CA HIS A 437 2.57 -0.13 8.12
C HIS A 437 2.54 -0.65 9.56
N GLN A 438 3.32 -0.05 10.49
CA GLN A 438 3.35 -0.44 11.90
C GLN A 438 2.59 0.56 12.79
N ALA A 439 2.63 1.86 12.46
CA ALA A 439 1.94 2.92 13.20
C ALA A 439 0.42 2.70 13.32
N ILE A 440 -0.20 2.04 12.33
CA ILE A 440 -1.63 1.70 12.36
C ILE A 440 -2.05 0.82 13.56
N LEU A 441 -1.12 0.14 14.25
CA LEU A 441 -1.41 -0.65 15.45
C LEU A 441 -1.21 0.10 16.78
N TRP A 442 -0.35 1.12 16.82
CA TRP A 442 0.04 1.79 18.07
C TRP A 442 -0.36 3.26 18.17
N CYS A 443 -0.81 3.89 17.08
CA CYS A 443 -1.25 5.28 17.08
C CYS A 443 -2.40 5.50 18.09
N ASP A 444 -2.16 6.33 19.12
CA ASP A 444 -3.06 6.45 20.26
C ASP A 444 -4.48 6.91 19.89
N GLN A 445 -4.61 7.95 19.05
CA GLN A 445 -5.92 8.44 18.65
C GLN A 445 -6.73 7.42 17.82
N PHE A 446 -6.08 6.50 17.12
CA PHE A 446 -6.75 5.50 16.27
C PHE A 446 -7.08 4.20 17.02
N ARG A 447 -6.22 3.71 17.92
CA ARG A 447 -6.58 2.58 18.79
C ARG A 447 -7.84 2.91 19.62
N LYS A 448 -8.00 4.16 20.04
CA LYS A 448 -9.19 4.69 20.72
C LYS A 448 -10.47 4.58 19.88
N VAL A 449 -10.42 4.92 18.59
CA VAL A 449 -11.55 4.72 17.67
C VAL A 449 -11.86 3.24 17.48
N VAL A 450 -10.84 2.39 17.28
CA VAL A 450 -11.01 0.93 17.14
C VAL A 450 -11.73 0.36 18.36
N VAL A 451 -11.21 0.60 19.56
CA VAL A 451 -11.75 0.08 20.81
C VAL A 451 -13.18 0.57 21.08
N ARG A 452 -13.47 1.86 20.89
CA ARG A 452 -14.84 2.39 21.08
C ARG A 452 -15.82 1.83 20.07
N SER A 453 -15.40 1.63 18.81
CA SER A 453 -16.24 0.98 17.80
C SER A 453 -16.52 -0.50 18.11
N LEU A 454 -15.57 -1.22 18.72
CA LEU A 454 -15.78 -2.59 19.21
C LEU A 454 -16.79 -2.61 20.36
N TYR A 455 -16.67 -1.72 21.34
CA TYR A 455 -17.61 -1.64 22.46
C TYR A 455 -19.03 -1.23 22.05
N GLU A 456 -19.21 -0.40 21.03
CA GLU A 456 -20.55 -0.18 20.45
C GLU A 456 -21.09 -1.40 19.68
N VAL A 457 -20.23 -2.27 19.14
CA VAL A 457 -20.58 -3.46 18.33
C VAL A 457 -20.92 -4.71 19.14
N VAL A 458 -20.32 -4.91 20.32
CA VAL A 458 -20.60 -6.07 21.17
C VAL A 458 -21.99 -6.05 21.80
N ASP A 459 -22.47 -7.24 22.14
CA ASP A 459 -23.74 -7.49 22.85
C ASP A 459 -23.69 -8.91 23.45
N VAL A 460 -23.31 -9.03 24.72
CA VAL A 460 -23.19 -10.36 25.40
C VAL A 460 -24.52 -11.07 25.60
N ASN A 461 -25.65 -10.37 25.46
CA ASN A 461 -26.99 -10.96 25.58
C ASN A 461 -27.35 -11.86 24.37
N ARG A 462 -26.46 -11.92 23.36
CA ARG A 462 -26.58 -12.78 22.18
C ARG A 462 -25.46 -13.82 22.17
N PRO A 463 -25.71 -15.09 21.81
CA PRO A 463 -24.64 -16.09 21.66
C PRO A 463 -23.50 -15.63 20.74
N ALA A 464 -23.82 -14.88 19.68
CA ALA A 464 -22.85 -14.29 18.76
C ALA A 464 -21.99 -13.14 19.34
N GLN A 465 -22.21 -12.75 20.60
CA GLN A 465 -21.53 -11.68 21.36
C GLN A 465 -21.47 -10.30 20.66
N THR A 466 -22.22 -10.10 19.57
CA THR A 466 -22.24 -8.88 18.76
C THR A 466 -23.63 -8.61 18.22
N LYS A 467 -23.90 -7.34 17.92
CA LYS A 467 -25.16 -6.85 17.35
C LYS A 467 -25.38 -7.37 15.93
N PRO A 468 -26.62 -7.35 15.41
CA PRO A 468 -26.92 -7.81 14.06
C PRO A 468 -26.08 -7.11 12.97
N ARG A 469 -25.85 -7.80 11.85
CA ARG A 469 -24.91 -7.36 10.81
C ARG A 469 -25.21 -5.96 10.25
N ALA A 470 -26.49 -5.55 10.18
CA ALA A 470 -26.88 -4.20 9.77
C ALA A 470 -26.42 -3.13 10.78
N ASP A 471 -26.68 -3.33 12.08
CA ASP A 471 -26.30 -2.42 13.15
C ASP A 471 -24.79 -2.24 13.24
N ARG A 472 -24.02 -3.34 13.14
CA ARG A 472 -22.55 -3.26 13.09
C ARG A 472 -22.07 -2.43 11.91
N MET A 473 -22.68 -2.57 10.73
CA MET A 473 -22.32 -1.74 9.58
C MET A 473 -22.65 -0.26 9.80
N ARG A 474 -23.76 0.08 10.46
CA ARG A 474 -24.09 1.46 10.85
C ARG A 474 -23.08 2.03 11.84
N ILE A 475 -22.73 1.27 12.87
CA ILE A 475 -21.72 1.64 13.88
C ILE A 475 -20.36 1.86 13.22
N PHE A 476 -19.89 0.93 12.38
CA PHE A 476 -18.62 1.11 11.67
C PHE A 476 -18.64 2.30 10.72
N LYS A 477 -19.76 2.59 10.03
CA LYS A 477 -19.88 3.81 9.21
C LYS A 477 -19.78 5.07 10.06
N LYS A 478 -20.49 5.14 11.20
CA LYS A 478 -20.44 6.24 12.18
C LYS A 478 -19.02 6.51 12.71
N TRP A 479 -18.24 5.47 13.04
CA TRP A 479 -16.90 5.65 13.64
C TRP A 479 -15.77 5.91 12.63
N TYR A 480 -15.89 5.43 11.39
CA TYR A 480 -14.79 5.46 10.42
C TYR A 480 -15.00 6.37 9.21
N LEU A 481 -16.26 6.68 8.84
CA LEU A 481 -16.57 7.67 7.81
C LEU A 481 -16.76 9.08 8.42
N THR A 482 -16.95 10.10 7.58
CA THR A 482 -17.01 11.50 8.06
C THR A 482 -18.42 11.97 8.41
N GLY A 483 -19.46 11.21 8.09
CA GLY A 483 -20.87 11.63 8.25
C GLY A 483 -21.37 12.56 7.12
N MET A 484 -20.55 12.76 6.08
CA MET A 484 -20.86 13.53 4.87
C MET A 484 -20.98 12.63 3.62
N GLU A 485 -20.78 11.32 3.75
CA GLU A 485 -20.95 10.34 2.69
C GLU A 485 -22.44 10.05 2.45
N SER A 486 -22.84 9.76 1.20
CA SER A 486 -24.24 9.47 0.84
C SER A 486 -24.80 8.15 1.42
N LEU A 487 -24.03 7.43 2.23
CA LEU A 487 -24.45 6.25 3.00
C LEU A 487 -24.39 6.49 4.52
N ALA A 488 -24.23 7.75 4.96
CA ALA A 488 -24.29 8.14 6.36
C ALA A 488 -25.75 8.41 6.77
N GLU A 489 -26.28 7.54 7.62
CA GLU A 489 -27.62 7.62 8.20
C GLU A 489 -27.69 8.80 9.19
N LYS A 490 -28.69 9.68 9.04
CA LYS A 490 -28.99 10.78 9.98
C LYS A 490 -29.89 10.25 11.09
N THR A 491 -29.61 10.60 12.34
CA THR A 491 -30.39 10.14 13.50
C THR A 491 -31.60 11.04 13.81
N LEU A 492 -31.61 12.29 13.32
CA LEU A 492 -32.68 13.26 13.56
C LEU A 492 -34.08 12.79 13.11
N SER A 493 -34.18 12.12 11.97
CA SER A 493 -35.44 11.59 11.42
C SER A 493 -36.08 10.56 12.37
N HIS A 494 -35.26 9.62 12.86
CA HIS A 494 -35.64 8.49 13.72
C HIS A 494 -35.85 8.85 15.20
N LYS A 495 -35.71 10.13 15.58
CA LYS A 495 -35.92 10.60 16.96
C LYS A 495 -37.30 11.21 17.17
N GLU A 496 -37.83 11.05 18.37
CA GLU A 496 -38.98 11.82 18.86
C GLU A 496 -38.55 13.22 19.34
N PRO A 497 -39.45 14.21 19.38
CA PRO A 497 -39.15 15.55 19.90
C PRO A 497 -38.96 15.53 21.42
N THR A 498 -37.74 15.82 21.88
CA THR A 498 -37.37 15.79 23.31
C THR A 498 -37.68 17.08 24.06
N THR A 499 -37.79 18.20 23.31
CA THR A 499 -37.71 19.55 23.86
C THR A 499 -38.91 20.38 23.41
N LEU A 500 -39.65 20.99 24.35
CA LEU A 500 -40.61 22.04 24.06
C LEU A 500 -39.92 23.40 24.20
N LEU A 501 -39.82 24.16 23.12
CA LEU A 501 -39.28 25.51 23.11
C LEU A 501 -40.42 26.53 23.11
N THR A 502 -40.48 27.41 24.12
CA THR A 502 -41.47 28.48 24.23
C THR A 502 -40.78 29.83 24.04
N LEU A 503 -41.34 30.69 23.18
CA LEU A 503 -40.73 31.93 22.71
C LEU A 503 -41.70 33.10 22.85
N GLU A 504 -41.19 34.32 23.01
CA GLU A 504 -41.97 35.55 22.83
C GLU A 504 -42.53 35.60 21.39
N ASP A 505 -43.76 36.07 21.18
CA ASP A 505 -44.37 36.20 19.83
C ASP A 505 -43.71 37.29 18.94
N ASP A 506 -42.56 37.82 19.35
CA ASP A 506 -41.86 38.92 18.71
C ASP A 506 -41.01 38.45 17.52
N SER A 507 -41.28 39.03 16.35
CA SER A 507 -40.65 38.68 15.07
C SER A 507 -39.11 38.85 15.02
N HIS A 508 -38.52 39.52 16.02
CA HIS A 508 -37.07 39.73 16.17
C HIS A 508 -36.26 38.44 16.48
N SER A 509 -36.94 37.31 16.67
CA SER A 509 -36.34 35.97 16.76
C SER A 509 -36.14 35.30 15.38
N ILE A 510 -36.88 35.71 14.34
CA ILE A 510 -36.90 35.03 13.04
C ILE A 510 -35.95 35.70 12.04
N ILE A 511 -35.02 34.92 11.49
CA ILE A 511 -34.10 35.33 10.43
C ILE A 511 -34.83 35.29 9.07
N PRO A 512 -34.73 36.34 8.22
CA PRO A 512 -35.36 36.35 6.90
C PRO A 512 -34.93 35.18 6.00
N GLN A 513 -35.85 34.65 5.20
CA GLN A 513 -35.61 33.44 4.41
C GLN A 513 -34.51 33.67 3.36
N GLY A 514 -33.38 32.96 3.52
CA GLY A 514 -32.22 33.06 2.63
C GLY A 514 -31.13 34.01 3.11
N GLU A 515 -31.32 34.69 4.23
CA GLU A 515 -30.22 35.28 5.00
C GLU A 515 -29.48 34.20 5.81
N ARG A 516 -28.31 34.56 6.34
CA ARG A 516 -27.47 33.70 7.18
C ARG A 516 -27.42 34.22 8.61
N LEU A 517 -27.49 33.32 9.59
CA LEU A 517 -27.09 33.66 10.95
C LEU A 517 -25.57 33.70 11.03
N THR A 518 -25.03 34.74 11.67
CA THR A 518 -23.62 34.85 12.03
C THR A 518 -23.53 35.47 13.42
N LEU A 519 -23.12 34.70 14.41
CA LEU A 519 -22.79 35.20 15.75
C LEU A 519 -21.27 35.21 15.90
N ARG A 520 -20.69 36.34 16.30
CA ARG A 520 -19.23 36.51 16.53
C ARG A 520 -18.82 36.32 18.00
N LYS A 521 -19.81 36.20 18.90
CA LYS A 521 -19.74 35.93 20.34
C LYS A 521 -21.08 35.34 20.79
N PHE A 522 -21.13 34.81 22.00
CA PHE A 522 -22.35 34.36 22.68
C PHE A 522 -22.64 35.23 23.91
N GLY A 523 -23.90 35.29 24.36
CA GLY A 523 -24.33 35.98 25.58
C GLY A 523 -24.45 37.50 25.50
N GLU A 524 -24.40 38.10 24.30
CA GLU A 524 -24.52 39.57 24.15
C GLU A 524 -25.89 40.12 24.61
N SER A 525 -26.94 39.30 24.60
CA SER A 525 -28.29 39.61 25.13
C SER A 525 -28.41 39.59 26.67
N ARG A 526 -27.41 39.08 27.39
CA ARG A 526 -27.45 38.80 28.86
C ARG A 526 -28.61 37.92 29.34
N LYS A 527 -29.23 37.20 28.41
CA LYS A 527 -30.30 36.22 28.57
C LYS A 527 -30.16 35.21 27.42
N PRO A 528 -30.49 33.93 27.62
CA PRO A 528 -30.55 32.95 26.55
C PRO A 528 -31.50 33.42 25.43
N LYS A 529 -31.14 33.17 24.16
CA LYS A 529 -31.86 33.66 23.00
C LYS A 529 -31.89 32.63 21.86
N ALA A 530 -33.08 32.34 21.35
CA ALA A 530 -33.25 31.55 20.14
C ALA A 530 -33.22 32.42 18.88
N HIS A 531 -32.54 31.94 17.85
CA HIS A 531 -32.58 32.45 16.48
C HIS A 531 -33.23 31.40 15.59
N LEU A 532 -34.37 31.72 14.99
CA LEU A 532 -35.13 30.82 14.12
C LEU A 532 -34.78 31.05 12.64
N LEU A 533 -34.30 30.02 11.95
CA LEU A 533 -34.12 30.02 10.50
C LEU A 533 -35.28 29.22 9.87
N PRO A 534 -36.17 29.85 9.06
CA PRO A 534 -37.31 29.17 8.46
C PRO A 534 -36.87 28.20 7.35
N ILE A 535 -37.37 26.97 7.39
CA ILE A 535 -37.00 25.93 6.43
C ILE A 535 -37.65 26.21 5.06
N PRO A 536 -36.88 26.23 3.95
CA PRO A 536 -37.43 26.44 2.61
C PRO A 536 -38.43 25.35 2.16
N PRO A 537 -39.54 25.71 1.48
CA PRO A 537 -40.54 24.73 1.05
C PRO A 537 -40.01 23.80 -0.06
N GLN A 538 -40.62 22.62 -0.16
CA GLN A 538 -40.34 21.66 -1.23
C GLN A 538 -40.48 22.30 -2.62
N GLY A 539 -39.64 21.84 -3.56
CA GLY A 539 -39.62 22.36 -4.93
C GLY A 539 -38.91 23.71 -5.11
N THR A 540 -38.35 24.31 -4.05
CA THR A 540 -37.52 25.53 -4.17
C THR A 540 -36.39 25.31 -5.20
N PRO A 541 -36.33 26.10 -6.29
CA PRO A 541 -35.41 25.85 -7.41
C PRO A 541 -33.95 25.97 -6.98
N GLY A 542 -33.11 25.08 -7.51
CA GLY A 542 -31.69 24.99 -7.17
C GLY A 542 -31.35 23.96 -6.09
N GLY A 543 -32.35 23.48 -5.33
CA GLY A 543 -32.23 22.46 -4.28
C GLY A 543 -31.35 22.93 -3.12
N LYS A 544 -31.95 23.31 -1.98
CA LYS A 544 -31.16 23.86 -0.86
C LYS A 544 -30.66 22.77 0.09
N ARG A 545 -29.59 23.11 0.83
CA ARG A 545 -29.07 22.37 1.99
C ARG A 545 -29.05 23.29 3.20
N PHE A 546 -29.21 22.73 4.40
CA PHE A 546 -28.84 23.41 5.64
C PHE A 546 -27.38 23.10 5.97
N THR A 547 -26.62 24.14 6.33
CA THR A 547 -25.26 23.97 6.86
C THR A 547 -25.01 24.90 8.05
N LEU A 548 -24.43 24.36 9.12
CA LEU A 548 -23.99 25.10 10.30
C LEU A 548 -22.55 24.73 10.64
N LEU A 549 -21.75 25.72 11.05
CA LEU A 549 -20.39 25.53 11.55
C LEU A 549 -20.14 26.43 12.77
N THR A 550 -19.46 25.90 13.79
CA THR A 550 -19.11 26.63 15.02
C THR A 550 -17.81 26.08 15.63
N ASP A 551 -17.12 26.90 16.43
CA ASP A 551 -16.02 26.46 17.29
C ASP A 551 -16.48 25.87 18.64
N GLN A 552 -17.78 25.96 18.96
CA GLN A 552 -18.36 25.37 20.17
C GLN A 552 -18.69 23.88 19.97
N LYS A 553 -18.76 23.13 21.08
CA LYS A 553 -19.49 21.86 21.15
C LYS A 553 -20.99 22.15 21.13
N LEU A 554 -21.78 21.34 20.43
CA LEU A 554 -23.25 21.38 20.56
C LEU A 554 -23.73 20.58 21.77
N ASP A 555 -24.70 21.15 22.49
CA ASP A 555 -25.31 20.55 23.67
C ASP A 555 -26.32 19.45 23.33
N LYS A 556 -26.32 18.38 24.13
CA LYS A 556 -27.44 17.43 24.22
C LYS A 556 -28.58 18.03 25.08
N PRO A 557 -29.81 17.48 25.03
CA PRO A 557 -30.87 17.89 25.94
C PRO A 557 -30.43 17.72 27.40
N GLY A 558 -30.41 18.82 28.15
CA GLY A 558 -29.94 18.86 29.55
C GLY A 558 -28.46 19.20 29.75
N ASP A 559 -27.62 19.26 28.71
CA ASP A 559 -26.24 19.78 28.82
C ASP A 559 -26.28 21.30 29.17
N SER A 560 -25.31 21.76 29.97
CA SER A 560 -25.20 23.13 30.47
C SER A 560 -24.16 23.98 29.72
N GLY A 561 -24.05 23.82 28.40
CA GLY A 561 -23.13 24.58 27.55
C GLY A 561 -23.76 25.82 26.92
N ASN A 562 -23.04 26.38 25.94
CA ASN A 562 -23.34 27.69 25.35
C ASN A 562 -24.32 27.64 24.16
N LEU A 563 -24.47 26.49 23.49
CA LEU A 563 -25.08 26.41 22.17
C LEU A 563 -25.86 25.11 21.95
N GLU A 564 -27.15 25.24 21.67
CA GLU A 564 -28.02 24.12 21.32
C GLU A 564 -28.67 24.34 19.95
N VAL A 565 -28.77 23.27 19.15
CA VAL A 565 -29.34 23.33 17.79
C VAL A 565 -30.50 22.34 17.70
N LEU A 566 -31.67 22.89 17.38
CA LEU A 566 -32.95 22.22 17.44
C LEU A 566 -33.68 22.32 16.09
N PHE A 567 -34.34 21.24 15.66
CA PHE A 567 -35.26 21.24 14.52
C PHE A 567 -36.69 21.19 15.03
N CYS A 568 -37.52 22.15 14.64
CA CYS A 568 -38.71 22.54 15.39
C CYS A 568 -39.96 22.73 14.50
N SER A 569 -41.12 22.36 15.03
CA SER A 569 -42.45 22.57 14.44
C SER A 569 -43.42 23.16 15.47
N VAL A 570 -44.34 24.02 15.04
CA VAL A 570 -45.37 24.61 15.91
C VAL A 570 -46.22 23.53 16.57
N PHE A 571 -46.37 23.61 17.89
CA PHE A 571 -47.08 22.62 18.71
C PHE A 571 -48.36 23.23 19.31
N PRO A 572 -49.54 22.98 18.69
CA PRO A 572 -50.81 23.50 19.20
C PRO A 572 -51.27 22.71 20.42
N LEU A 573 -51.18 23.33 21.61
CA LEU A 573 -51.74 22.75 22.83
C LEU A 573 -53.26 22.95 22.89
N HIS A 574 -54.01 21.84 22.86
CA HIS A 574 -55.43 21.86 23.20
C HIS A 574 -55.62 22.02 24.71
N PRO A 575 -56.62 22.80 25.18
CA PRO A 575 -56.84 23.03 26.61
C PRO A 575 -57.21 21.72 27.32
N GLY A 576 -56.28 21.24 28.15
CA GLY A 576 -56.40 19.97 28.88
C GLY A 576 -55.20 19.02 28.70
N GLN A 577 -54.36 19.22 27.67
CA GLN A 577 -53.10 18.48 27.53
C GLN A 577 -51.98 19.15 28.35
N SER A 578 -51.28 18.36 29.17
CA SER A 578 -50.15 18.80 29.99
C SER A 578 -48.83 18.76 29.23
N ALA A 579 -47.90 19.66 29.58
CA ALA A 579 -46.53 19.72 29.02
C ALA A 579 -45.60 18.58 29.52
N THR A 580 -46.18 17.42 29.82
CA THR A 580 -45.52 16.21 30.35
C THR A 580 -45.09 15.23 29.25
N LEU A 581 -45.35 15.57 27.97
CA LEU A 581 -44.94 14.78 26.80
C LEU A 581 -43.48 15.00 26.39
N PHE A 582 -42.83 16.06 26.89
CA PHE A 582 -41.46 16.43 26.53
C PHE A 582 -40.54 16.25 27.74
N SER A 583 -39.36 15.67 27.52
CA SER A 583 -38.35 15.48 28.57
C SER A 583 -37.73 16.79 29.07
N MET A 584 -37.72 17.83 28.22
CA MET A 584 -37.18 19.15 28.53
C MET A 584 -38.17 20.24 28.09
N ASN A 585 -38.46 21.18 28.98
CA ASN A 585 -39.22 22.39 28.67
C ASN A 585 -38.28 23.60 28.78
N MET A 586 -38.06 24.32 27.69
CA MET A 586 -37.18 25.50 27.60
C MET A 586 -38.04 26.72 27.32
N ASP A 587 -38.23 27.57 28.32
CA ASP A 587 -39.03 28.79 28.20
C ASP A 587 -38.13 30.03 28.09
N LEU A 588 -38.26 30.71 26.95
CA LEU A 588 -37.59 31.98 26.64
C LEU A 588 -38.61 33.12 26.46
N SER A 589 -39.88 32.92 26.83
CA SER A 589 -40.97 33.89 26.64
C SER A 589 -41.09 34.97 27.72
N GLY A 590 -40.25 34.92 28.76
CA GLY A 590 -40.19 35.93 29.81
C GLY A 590 -41.53 36.13 30.53
N ASP A 591 -41.93 37.39 30.73
CA ASP A 591 -43.23 37.76 31.31
C ASP A 591 -44.32 37.98 30.23
N SER A 592 -44.10 37.55 28.98
CA SER A 592 -45.01 37.85 27.86
C SER A 592 -46.25 36.94 27.84
N SER A 593 -47.40 37.52 27.47
CA SER A 593 -48.70 36.80 27.44
C SER A 593 -49.05 36.17 26.09
N GLY A 594 -48.33 36.55 25.02
CA GLY A 594 -48.34 35.87 23.73
C GLY A 594 -47.03 35.08 23.58
N SER A 595 -47.13 33.75 23.59
CA SER A 595 -45.97 32.87 23.46
C SER A 595 -46.19 31.72 22.48
N THR A 596 -45.35 31.68 21.44
CA THR A 596 -45.30 30.62 20.45
C THR A 596 -44.56 29.41 21.00
N ARG A 597 -45.15 28.23 20.84
CA ARG A 597 -44.62 26.94 21.35
C ARG A 597 -44.26 26.01 20.21
N LEU A 598 -43.04 25.46 20.27
CA LEU A 598 -42.46 24.60 19.25
C LEU A 598 -42.05 23.26 19.86
N ALA A 599 -42.47 22.15 19.26
CA ALA A 599 -41.94 20.82 19.56
C ALA A 599 -40.66 20.61 18.76
N CYS A 600 -39.57 20.24 19.42
CA CYS A 600 -38.22 20.28 18.86
C CYS A 600 -37.41 18.98 19.08
N LYS A 601 -36.65 18.59 18.05
CA LYS A 601 -35.65 17.52 18.09
C LYS A 601 -34.24 18.10 18.19
N ASN A 602 -33.39 17.58 19.08
CA ASN A 602 -32.00 18.02 19.25
C ASN A 602 -31.04 17.33 18.26
N ALA A 603 -30.20 18.14 17.61
CA ALA A 603 -29.31 17.73 16.52
C ALA A 603 -27.90 17.24 16.93
N ALA A 604 -27.54 17.26 18.22
CA ALA A 604 -26.16 17.05 18.67
C ALA A 604 -25.60 15.64 18.42
N SER A 605 -26.45 14.66 18.09
CA SER A 605 -26.01 13.31 17.69
C SER A 605 -25.51 13.20 16.24
N ASP A 606 -25.90 14.14 15.37
CA ASP A 606 -25.53 14.16 13.95
C ASP A 606 -24.37 15.14 13.66
N VAL A 607 -23.67 15.58 14.72
CA VAL A 607 -22.50 16.47 14.62
C VAL A 607 -21.34 15.78 13.93
N ILE A 608 -20.87 16.42 12.88
CA ILE A 608 -19.68 16.05 12.12
C ILE A 608 -18.50 16.85 12.70
N PRO A 609 -17.51 16.22 13.37
CA PRO A 609 -16.32 16.93 13.82
C PRO A 609 -15.42 17.26 12.63
N LEU A 610 -15.02 18.52 12.50
CA LEU A 610 -14.04 18.97 11.52
C LEU A 610 -12.77 19.48 12.22
N PRO A 611 -11.56 19.24 11.66
CA PRO A 611 -10.34 19.72 12.27
C PRO A 611 -10.29 21.26 12.24
N ALA A 612 -10.09 21.87 13.42
CA ALA A 612 -10.16 23.32 13.56
C ALA A 612 -9.11 24.03 12.70
N SER A 613 -9.57 25.00 11.92
CA SER A 613 -8.77 25.74 10.95
C SER A 613 -8.65 27.19 11.40
N THR A 614 -7.61 27.46 12.18
CA THR A 614 -7.31 28.78 12.78
C THR A 614 -6.09 29.43 12.11
N ARG A 615 -5.68 30.61 12.58
CA ARG A 615 -4.42 31.26 12.14
C ARG A 615 -3.17 30.54 12.64
N THR A 616 -3.25 29.82 13.76
CA THR A 616 -2.14 29.06 14.37
C THR A 616 -2.07 27.61 13.88
N SER A 617 -3.17 27.06 13.38
CA SER A 617 -3.29 25.69 12.87
C SER A 617 -2.30 25.43 11.72
N LYS A 618 -1.51 24.34 11.84
CA LYS A 618 -0.51 23.88 10.84
C LYS A 618 -0.84 22.51 10.26
N LYS A 619 -1.58 21.68 11.01
CA LYS A 619 -1.98 20.30 10.70
C LYS A 619 -3.42 20.11 11.20
N PRO A 620 -4.18 19.15 10.66
CA PRO A 620 -5.54 18.86 11.13
C PRO A 620 -5.59 18.10 12.48
N PHE A 621 -4.45 17.85 13.11
CA PHE A 621 -4.30 17.14 14.39
C PHE A 621 -3.16 17.76 15.19
N TYR A 622 -3.16 17.54 16.51
CA TYR A 622 -2.07 17.89 17.41
C TYR A 622 -1.13 16.69 17.64
N LEU A 623 0.12 16.96 18.03
CA LEU A 623 1.14 15.97 18.37
C LEU A 623 1.24 15.72 19.88
N ASP A 624 2.09 14.77 20.27
CA ASP A 624 2.61 14.71 21.64
C ASP A 624 3.34 16.03 21.98
N GLU A 625 3.22 16.49 23.23
CA GLU A 625 3.68 17.81 23.73
C GLU A 625 2.95 19.05 23.15
N GLU A 626 2.01 18.90 22.21
CA GLU A 626 1.10 19.99 21.78
C GLU A 626 -0.23 19.96 22.56
N GLU A 627 -0.86 21.12 22.77
CA GLU A 627 -2.19 21.23 23.41
C GLU A 627 -3.29 20.59 22.54
N GLU A 628 -4.34 20.05 23.18
CA GLU A 628 -5.46 19.44 22.46
C GLU A 628 -6.28 20.50 21.69
N ILE A 629 -6.26 20.38 20.37
CA ILE A 629 -7.05 21.22 19.46
C ILE A 629 -8.48 20.69 19.41
N LEU A 630 -9.41 21.39 20.06
CA LEU A 630 -10.85 21.11 19.96
C LEU A 630 -11.31 21.24 18.48
N PRO A 631 -12.08 20.27 17.95
CA PRO A 631 -12.59 20.33 16.58
C PRO A 631 -13.79 21.29 16.46
N PHE A 632 -14.02 21.81 15.25
CA PHE A 632 -15.24 22.54 14.93
C PHE A 632 -16.43 21.58 14.82
N SER A 633 -17.59 21.96 15.36
CA SER A 633 -18.84 21.24 15.15
C SER A 633 -19.47 21.67 13.82
N TYR A 634 -19.69 20.72 12.91
CA TYR A 634 -20.38 20.94 11.63
C TYR A 634 -21.68 20.14 11.58
N LEU A 635 -22.73 20.75 11.03
CA LEU A 635 -23.97 20.06 10.66
C LEU A 635 -24.24 20.27 9.17
N GLN A 636 -24.68 19.20 8.51
CA GLN A 636 -25.15 19.22 7.12
C GLN A 636 -26.36 18.30 6.99
N TYR A 637 -27.44 18.85 6.44
CA TYR A 637 -28.66 18.14 6.06
C TYR A 637 -29.08 18.65 4.67
N ASP A 638 -29.51 17.77 3.78
CA ASP A 638 -30.24 18.18 2.58
C ASP A 638 -31.73 18.36 2.93
N LEU A 639 -32.50 19.13 2.16
CA LEU A 639 -33.90 19.49 2.54
C LEU A 639 -34.80 18.27 2.82
N GLU A 640 -34.53 17.13 2.18
CA GLU A 640 -35.28 15.88 2.35
C GLU A 640 -35.14 15.29 3.77
N ASP A 641 -34.02 15.53 4.47
CA ASP A 641 -33.76 15.00 5.82
C ASP A 641 -34.57 15.73 6.92
N ILE A 642 -35.02 16.97 6.64
CA ILE A 642 -35.50 17.94 7.64
C ILE A 642 -36.89 18.50 7.34
N ILE A 643 -37.56 18.02 6.28
CA ILE A 643 -38.75 18.65 5.70
C ILE A 643 -39.98 18.67 6.62
N ASP A 644 -40.05 17.77 7.60
CA ASP A 644 -41.13 17.70 8.60
C ASP A 644 -41.07 18.82 9.65
N HIS A 645 -40.04 19.67 9.59
CA HIS A 645 -39.79 20.78 10.50
C HIS A 645 -40.02 22.13 9.81
N GLN A 646 -40.46 23.13 10.59
CA GLN A 646 -40.75 24.48 10.09
C GLN A 646 -39.57 25.43 10.30
N PHE A 647 -38.81 25.24 11.38
CA PHE A 647 -37.68 26.09 11.76
C PHE A 647 -36.48 25.25 12.21
N VAL A 648 -35.28 25.77 11.94
CA VAL A 648 -34.08 25.41 12.70
C VAL A 648 -33.86 26.48 13.75
N ALA A 649 -34.00 26.13 15.03
CA ALA A 649 -33.74 27.01 16.15
C ALA A 649 -32.30 26.84 16.63
N ILE A 650 -31.54 27.93 16.64
CA ILE A 650 -30.18 27.99 17.15
C ILE A 650 -30.23 28.81 18.43
N VAL A 651 -30.02 28.15 19.56
CA VAL A 651 -30.19 28.74 20.89
C VAL A 651 -28.84 29.09 21.48
N ASP A 652 -28.57 30.39 21.61
CA ASP A 652 -27.53 30.91 22.47
C ASP A 652 -28.00 30.75 23.93
N LYS A 653 -27.28 29.93 24.70
CA LYS A 653 -27.58 29.63 26.11
C LYS A 653 -26.69 30.43 27.07
N ALA A 654 -25.73 31.20 26.58
CA ALA A 654 -24.84 31.97 27.41
C ALA A 654 -25.55 33.18 28.05
N VAL A 655 -25.32 33.38 29.35
CA VAL A 655 -25.81 34.54 30.11
C VAL A 655 -24.76 35.65 30.18
N ASP A 656 -23.47 35.28 30.18
CA ASP A 656 -22.34 36.19 30.13
C ASP A 656 -21.68 36.23 28.75
N PRO A 657 -21.13 37.38 28.30
CA PRO A 657 -20.43 37.51 27.03
C PRO A 657 -19.23 36.55 26.91
N THR A 658 -19.39 35.50 26.11
CA THR A 658 -18.43 34.39 25.98
C THR A 658 -17.81 34.32 24.58
N PRO A 659 -16.52 33.95 24.47
CA PRO A 659 -15.83 33.86 23.19
C PRO A 659 -16.24 32.59 22.42
N GLY A 660 -16.59 32.76 21.16
CA GLY A 660 -16.98 31.70 20.24
C GLY A 660 -17.77 32.25 19.07
N TRP A 661 -18.06 31.43 18.06
CA TRP A 661 -18.85 31.85 16.91
C TRP A 661 -19.70 30.73 16.33
N VAL A 662 -20.80 31.08 15.66
CA VAL A 662 -21.59 30.16 14.84
C VAL A 662 -22.03 30.85 13.55
N ILE A 663 -21.93 30.13 12.44
CA ILE A 663 -22.49 30.49 11.13
C ILE A 663 -23.50 29.43 10.75
N ALA A 664 -24.69 29.83 10.34
CA ALA A 664 -25.70 28.92 9.80
C ALA A 664 -26.44 29.53 8.61
N GLU A 665 -26.64 28.75 7.55
CA GLU A 665 -27.31 29.22 6.33
C GLU A 665 -28.01 28.10 5.56
N PHE A 666 -29.03 28.47 4.80
CA PHE A 666 -29.60 27.66 3.73
C PHE A 666 -28.97 28.05 2.39
N SER A 667 -28.19 27.15 1.79
CA SER A 667 -27.44 27.42 0.55
C SER A 667 -27.91 26.54 -0.62
N ASP A 668 -27.85 27.08 -1.85
CA ASP A 668 -28.23 26.32 -3.04
C ASP A 668 -27.18 25.27 -3.43
N ASN A 669 -27.61 24.06 -3.78
CA ASN A 669 -26.75 23.00 -4.28
C ASN A 669 -26.07 23.40 -5.59
N VAL A 670 -26.73 24.19 -6.46
CA VAL A 670 -26.14 24.73 -7.70
C VAL A 670 -25.03 25.76 -7.46
N GLN A 671 -25.06 26.49 -6.34
CA GLN A 671 -24.03 27.48 -6.03
C GLN A 671 -22.81 26.87 -5.33
N SER A 672 -23.06 25.90 -4.45
CA SER A 672 -22.06 25.15 -3.69
C SER A 672 -21.35 24.09 -4.54
N HIS A 673 -22.06 23.24 -5.29
CA HIS A 673 -21.46 22.19 -6.13
C HIS A 673 -21.10 22.68 -7.54
N ARG A 674 -19.82 22.52 -7.92
CA ARG A 674 -19.28 23.01 -9.20
C ARG A 674 -18.46 21.94 -9.91
N ILE A 675 -19.12 21.11 -10.72
CA ILE A 675 -18.46 20.10 -11.55
C ILE A 675 -17.54 20.77 -12.60
N ARG A 676 -16.29 20.32 -12.70
CA ARG A 676 -15.28 20.79 -13.67
C ARG A 676 -14.82 19.68 -14.59
N SER A 677 -15.59 19.44 -15.65
CA SER A 677 -15.29 18.51 -16.75
C SER A 677 -14.14 19.02 -17.65
N LEU A 678 -12.93 19.06 -17.11
CA LEU A 678 -11.69 19.25 -17.87
C LEU A 678 -11.18 17.89 -18.37
N SER A 679 -10.52 17.85 -19.53
CA SER A 679 -9.76 16.66 -19.93
C SER A 679 -8.39 16.63 -19.25
N LEU A 680 -7.88 15.44 -18.92
CA LEU A 680 -6.58 15.27 -18.26
C LEU A 680 -5.44 15.97 -19.03
N ARG A 681 -5.47 15.91 -20.37
CA ARG A 681 -4.52 16.63 -21.25
C ARG A 681 -4.55 18.15 -21.07
N ARG A 682 -5.73 18.75 -20.87
CA ARG A 682 -5.89 20.20 -20.63
C ARG A 682 -5.40 20.57 -19.23
N LEU A 683 -5.69 19.74 -18.23
CA LEU A 683 -5.23 19.90 -16.85
C LEU A 683 -3.69 19.83 -16.75
N LEU A 684 -3.06 18.92 -17.49
CA LEU A 684 -1.60 18.82 -17.61
C LEU A 684 -0.96 20.05 -18.29
N ALA A 685 -1.56 20.55 -19.37
CA ALA A 685 -0.98 21.62 -20.17
C ALA A 685 -1.14 23.02 -19.56
N PHE A 686 -2.24 23.28 -18.84
CA PHE A 686 -2.59 24.64 -18.38
C PHE A 686 -3.05 24.73 -16.92
N GLY A 687 -3.18 23.59 -16.22
CA GLY A 687 -3.83 23.50 -14.92
C GLY A 687 -5.34 23.75 -14.99
N MET A 688 -5.95 23.82 -13.81
CA MET A 688 -7.27 24.39 -13.58
C MET A 688 -7.10 25.71 -12.85
N LYS A 689 -7.81 26.76 -13.26
CA LYS A 689 -7.89 28.04 -12.54
C LYS A 689 -9.36 28.42 -12.40
N MET A 690 -9.77 28.76 -11.18
CA MET A 690 -11.14 29.16 -10.86
C MET A 690 -11.17 30.27 -9.81
N ARG A 691 -12.34 30.87 -9.62
CA ARG A 691 -12.59 31.85 -8.56
C ARG A 691 -13.87 31.50 -7.83
N LEU A 692 -13.84 31.59 -6.50
CA LEU A 692 -15.05 31.65 -5.68
C LEU A 692 -15.48 33.14 -5.60
N PRO A 693 -16.79 33.43 -5.74
CA PRO A 693 -17.27 34.81 -5.68
C PRO A 693 -17.16 35.41 -4.26
N PRO A 694 -17.29 36.75 -4.12
CA PRO A 694 -17.41 37.43 -2.84
C PRO A 694 -18.60 36.91 -2.03
N ASN A 695 -19.81 37.07 -2.56
CA ASN A 695 -21.01 36.41 -2.05
C ASN A 695 -21.00 34.94 -2.51
N ARG A 696 -20.64 34.05 -1.59
CA ARG A 696 -20.60 32.59 -1.74
C ARG A 696 -21.24 31.94 -0.52
N PRO A 697 -21.70 30.68 -0.62
CA PRO A 697 -21.94 29.87 0.57
C PRO A 697 -20.63 29.61 1.32
N MET A 698 -20.74 29.33 2.62
CA MET A 698 -19.67 28.91 3.52
C MET A 698 -18.93 27.68 2.98
N VAL A 699 -19.68 26.74 2.37
CA VAL A 699 -19.18 25.47 1.83
C VAL A 699 -19.32 25.44 0.31
N ALA A 700 -18.22 25.18 -0.40
CA ALA A 700 -18.21 25.00 -1.84
C ALA A 700 -17.48 23.71 -2.22
N GLU A 701 -18.08 22.86 -3.05
CA GLU A 701 -17.47 21.64 -3.58
C GLU A 701 -17.11 21.79 -5.07
N VAL A 702 -15.94 21.30 -5.46
CA VAL A 702 -15.49 21.22 -6.84
C VAL A 702 -15.11 19.78 -7.19
N LYS A 703 -15.99 19.08 -7.93
CA LYS A 703 -15.74 17.72 -8.44
C LYS A 703 -14.99 17.78 -9.78
N ILE A 704 -13.92 17.00 -9.90
CA ILE A 704 -12.98 17.01 -11.04
C ILE A 704 -12.83 15.59 -11.61
N PRO A 705 -13.77 15.10 -12.43
CA PRO A 705 -13.81 13.69 -12.85
C PRO A 705 -12.55 13.15 -13.53
N ALA A 706 -11.77 14.00 -14.22
CA ALA A 706 -10.53 13.61 -14.87
C ALA A 706 -9.33 13.42 -13.92
N VAL A 707 -9.49 13.63 -12.61
CA VAL A 707 -8.50 13.31 -11.57
C VAL A 707 -8.96 12.05 -10.85
N HIS A 708 -8.72 10.90 -11.48
CA HIS A 708 -9.07 9.58 -10.96
C HIS A 708 -7.86 8.62 -10.88
N SER A 709 -6.68 9.02 -11.36
CA SER A 709 -5.48 8.18 -11.40
C SER A 709 -4.57 8.44 -10.20
N SER A 710 -4.26 7.37 -9.46
CA SER A 710 -3.34 7.40 -8.31
C SER A 710 -1.86 7.59 -8.67
N LEU A 711 -1.52 7.55 -9.97
CA LEU A 711 -0.17 7.78 -10.49
C LEU A 711 0.21 9.27 -10.60
N LEU A 712 -0.75 10.18 -10.41
CA LEU A 712 -0.53 11.61 -10.51
C LEU A 712 -0.75 12.29 -9.15
N ALA A 713 0.09 13.29 -8.88
CA ALA A 713 -0.03 14.19 -7.74
C ALA A 713 -0.15 15.62 -8.23
N TYR A 714 -0.74 16.49 -7.41
CA TYR A 714 -1.15 17.82 -7.81
C TYR A 714 -0.82 18.84 -6.72
N ASN A 715 -0.49 20.07 -7.12
CA ASN A 715 -0.32 21.19 -6.22
C ASN A 715 -1.51 22.13 -6.38
N LEU A 716 -2.23 22.34 -5.27
CA LEU A 716 -3.32 23.30 -5.15
C LEU A 716 -2.78 24.57 -4.48
N GLU A 717 -3.11 25.72 -5.05
CA GLU A 717 -2.83 27.04 -4.49
C GLU A 717 -4.13 27.81 -4.28
N MET A 718 -4.25 28.46 -3.13
CA MET A 718 -5.42 29.22 -2.70
C MET A 718 -4.98 30.63 -2.33
N GLY A 719 -5.55 31.63 -3.01
CA GLY A 719 -5.27 33.03 -2.72
C GLY A 719 -5.83 33.43 -1.35
N ASN A 720 -5.09 34.27 -0.61
CA ASN A 720 -5.52 34.77 0.69
C ASN A 720 -6.95 35.36 0.62
N GLN A 721 -7.77 34.98 1.60
CA GLN A 721 -9.00 35.71 1.92
C GLN A 721 -8.62 37.07 2.52
N VAL A 722 -9.35 38.13 2.15
CA VAL A 722 -9.19 39.46 2.73
C VAL A 722 -10.48 39.79 3.47
N CYS A 723 -10.37 39.98 4.77
CA CYS A 723 -11.41 40.53 5.64
C CYS A 723 -11.03 41.99 5.91
N GLY A 724 -12.01 42.87 6.12
CA GLY A 724 -11.79 44.32 6.22
C GLY A 724 -11.18 44.74 7.56
N GLU A 725 -11.95 45.48 8.35
CA GLU A 725 -11.58 45.80 9.73
C GLU A 725 -11.93 44.65 10.69
N GLU A 726 -12.91 43.81 10.34
CA GLU A 726 -13.24 42.59 11.09
C GLU A 726 -12.26 41.44 10.81
N SER A 727 -11.98 40.64 11.85
CA SER A 727 -11.23 39.38 11.70
C SER A 727 -12.05 38.27 11.06
N GLU A 728 -11.37 37.40 10.31
CA GLU A 728 -11.94 36.12 9.87
C GLU A 728 -12.34 35.27 11.08
N LEU A 729 -13.48 34.60 10.98
CA LEU A 729 -13.97 33.65 12.00
C LEU A 729 -13.12 32.38 12.02
N PHE A 730 -12.77 31.87 10.83
CA PHE A 730 -11.88 30.74 10.66
C PHE A 730 -11.08 30.86 9.36
N THR A 731 -9.87 30.29 9.32
CA THR A 731 -9.03 30.30 8.11
C THR A 731 -9.49 29.19 7.16
N PRO A 732 -9.31 29.33 5.82
CA PRO A 732 -9.79 28.34 4.86
C PRO A 732 -9.39 26.89 5.17
N LEU A 733 -10.40 26.02 5.25
CA LEU A 733 -10.29 24.57 5.47
C LEU A 733 -10.61 23.85 4.16
N LEU A 734 -9.81 22.85 3.81
CA LEU A 734 -9.99 22.00 2.64
C LEU A 734 -10.09 20.53 3.04
N ARG A 735 -11.08 19.83 2.50
CA ARG A 735 -11.10 18.38 2.39
C ARG A 735 -10.90 17.99 0.93
N GLN A 736 -9.85 17.24 0.63
CA GLN A 736 -9.87 16.39 -0.58
C GLN A 736 -10.62 15.10 -0.25
N TYR A 737 -11.40 14.57 -1.19
CA TYR A 737 -11.98 13.24 -1.04
C TYR A 737 -12.25 12.52 -2.37
N ILE A 738 -12.38 11.19 -2.28
CA ILE A 738 -12.98 10.33 -3.32
C ILE A 738 -14.02 9.42 -2.67
N SER A 739 -15.17 9.26 -3.32
CA SER A 739 -16.33 8.53 -2.76
C SER A 739 -16.06 7.03 -2.58
N GLU A 740 -15.31 6.41 -3.48
CA GLU A 740 -14.91 5.02 -3.40
C GLU A 740 -13.41 4.91 -3.79
N PRO A 741 -12.51 4.38 -2.94
CA PRO A 741 -12.75 3.76 -1.63
C PRO A 741 -12.54 4.74 -0.44
N TYR A 742 -13.57 5.53 -0.09
CA TYR A 742 -13.69 6.39 1.11
C TYR A 742 -12.37 7.02 1.65
N GLU A 743 -11.58 7.65 0.77
CA GLU A 743 -10.41 8.44 1.17
C GLU A 743 -10.82 9.89 1.35
N SER A 744 -10.48 10.48 2.51
CA SER A 744 -10.52 11.90 2.78
C SER A 744 -9.20 12.35 3.40
N LYS A 745 -8.74 13.57 3.09
CA LYS A 745 -7.62 14.23 3.80
C LYS A 745 -7.95 15.70 4.00
N TYR A 746 -7.66 16.21 5.18
CA TYR A 746 -7.94 17.58 5.58
C TYR A 746 -6.67 18.43 5.58
N PHE A 747 -6.79 19.68 5.13
CA PHE A 747 -5.75 20.70 5.20
C PHE A 747 -6.36 21.95 5.85
N VAL A 748 -5.72 22.44 6.90
CA VAL A 748 -6.09 23.65 7.65
C VAL A 748 -5.29 24.86 7.17
N ASN A 749 -5.79 26.08 7.38
CA ASN A 749 -5.06 27.33 7.12
C ASN A 749 -4.52 27.43 5.67
N VAL A 750 -5.37 27.04 4.70
CA VAL A 750 -4.92 26.63 3.36
C VAL A 750 -4.49 27.81 2.50
N LYS A 751 -3.20 27.81 2.14
CA LYS A 751 -2.59 28.69 1.14
C LYS A 751 -1.99 27.88 -0.01
N GLN A 752 -1.36 26.74 0.31
CA GLN A 752 -0.93 25.71 -0.64
C GLN A 752 -1.23 24.32 -0.04
N ALA A 753 -1.61 23.35 -0.87
CA ALA A 753 -1.88 21.97 -0.45
C ALA A 753 -1.37 20.95 -1.50
N THR A 754 -0.82 19.83 -1.01
CA THR A 754 -0.28 18.71 -1.80
C THR A 754 -1.34 17.62 -1.94
N ILE A 755 -1.99 17.59 -3.10
CA ILE A 755 -3.17 16.76 -3.39
C ILE A 755 -2.74 15.44 -4.04
N ASN A 756 -3.08 14.33 -3.41
CA ASN A 756 -2.77 12.98 -3.89
C ASN A 756 -3.89 11.99 -3.51
N ILE A 757 -4.17 10.97 -4.34
CA ILE A 757 -5.29 10.03 -4.13
C ILE A 757 -4.90 8.55 -4.33
N HIS A 758 -5.64 7.67 -3.65
CA HIS A 758 -5.65 6.21 -3.80
C HIS A 758 -6.82 5.73 -4.68
N GLY A 759 -7.07 6.46 -5.78
CA GLY A 759 -8.06 6.09 -6.81
C GLY A 759 -7.58 4.95 -7.72
N VAL A 760 -7.90 5.02 -9.02
CA VAL A 760 -7.52 3.99 -10.00
C VAL A 760 -6.00 3.76 -9.98
N SER A 761 -5.59 2.53 -9.70
CA SER A 761 -4.19 2.12 -9.53
C SER A 761 -3.84 0.93 -10.43
N PRO A 762 -2.58 0.81 -10.91
CA PRO A 762 -2.16 -0.31 -11.76
C PRO A 762 -2.44 -1.68 -11.15
N PHE A 763 -2.88 -2.62 -12.00
CA PHE A 763 -3.14 -4.01 -11.65
C PHE A 763 -4.20 -4.22 -10.55
N MET A 764 -5.05 -3.22 -10.28
CA MET A 764 -6.22 -3.39 -9.43
C MET A 764 -7.40 -3.98 -10.22
N PRO A 765 -8.14 -4.97 -9.69
CA PRO A 765 -9.36 -5.46 -10.33
C PRO A 765 -10.46 -4.38 -10.39
N PRO A 766 -11.38 -4.43 -11.37
CA PRO A 766 -12.58 -3.59 -11.40
C PRO A 766 -13.50 -3.85 -10.20
N ALA A 767 -14.23 -2.81 -9.78
CA ALA A 767 -15.24 -2.89 -8.72
C ALA A 767 -16.43 -3.80 -9.09
N LEU A 768 -17.18 -4.26 -8.07
CA LEU A 768 -18.42 -5.02 -8.22
C LEU A 768 -19.52 -4.19 -8.91
N LYS A 769 -19.58 -2.89 -8.63
CA LYS A 769 -20.48 -1.93 -9.26
C LYS A 769 -19.83 -1.29 -10.49
N TYR A 770 -20.58 -1.12 -11.56
CA TYR A 770 -20.12 -0.34 -12.72
C TYR A 770 -20.13 1.15 -12.38
N LYS A 771 -18.95 1.71 -12.10
CA LYS A 771 -18.78 3.14 -11.75
C LYS A 771 -19.18 4.06 -12.90
N ALA A 772 -19.96 5.09 -12.60
CA ALA A 772 -20.26 6.16 -13.55
C ALA A 772 -19.01 7.02 -13.80
N VAL A 773 -18.96 7.72 -14.94
CA VAL A 773 -17.78 8.49 -15.41
C VAL A 773 -17.49 9.74 -14.54
N GLN A 774 -18.21 9.96 -13.43
CA GLN A 774 -18.12 11.19 -12.64
C GLN A 774 -17.25 11.09 -11.38
N ASP A 775 -16.85 9.89 -10.94
CA ASP A 775 -16.24 9.67 -9.62
C ASP A 775 -14.70 9.82 -9.60
N GLY A 776 -14.24 10.99 -10.04
CA GLY A 776 -12.91 11.50 -9.73
C GLY A 776 -12.90 12.33 -8.43
N LEU A 777 -11.73 12.91 -8.12
CA LEU A 777 -11.48 13.80 -6.98
C LEU A 777 -12.56 14.87 -6.79
N SER A 778 -13.09 14.98 -5.57
CA SER A 778 -13.80 16.15 -5.06
C SER A 778 -12.91 16.98 -4.13
N LEU A 779 -13.02 18.30 -4.22
CA LEU A 779 -12.39 19.26 -3.31
C LEU A 779 -13.49 20.09 -2.63
N GLN A 780 -13.68 19.89 -1.33
CA GLN A 780 -14.68 20.57 -0.51
C GLN A 780 -13.98 21.65 0.34
N PHE A 781 -14.35 22.90 0.12
CA PHE A 781 -13.78 24.09 0.75
C PHE A 781 -14.77 24.67 1.75
N TRP A 782 -14.35 24.84 3.01
CA TRP A 782 -15.03 25.73 3.96
C TRP A 782 -14.23 27.04 4.01
N THR A 783 -14.93 28.16 3.83
CA THR A 783 -14.34 29.50 3.88
C THR A 783 -15.31 30.44 4.57
N ASP A 784 -14.83 31.25 5.50
CA ASP A 784 -15.64 32.28 6.14
C ASP A 784 -16.25 33.20 5.04
N PRO A 785 -17.60 33.30 4.95
CA PRO A 785 -18.26 34.07 3.89
C PRO A 785 -18.53 35.53 4.30
N THR A 786 -18.27 35.93 5.56
CA THR A 786 -18.48 37.30 6.06
C THR A 786 -17.52 38.30 5.38
N CYS A 787 -16.30 37.87 5.09
CA CYS A 787 -15.22 38.72 4.56
C CYS A 787 -15.42 39.22 3.12
N ASN A 788 -16.49 38.80 2.43
CA ASN A 788 -16.96 39.35 1.14
C ASN A 788 -15.85 39.65 0.10
N SER A 789 -14.87 38.74 -0.04
CA SER A 789 -13.74 38.86 -0.97
C SER A 789 -13.59 37.62 -1.85
N SER A 790 -13.23 37.81 -3.13
CA SER A 790 -13.16 36.69 -4.09
C SER A 790 -11.87 35.89 -3.98
N ILE A 791 -11.98 34.58 -3.71
CA ILE A 791 -10.81 33.69 -3.59
C ILE A 791 -10.44 33.13 -4.97
N LYS A 792 -9.16 33.21 -5.33
CA LYS A 792 -8.58 32.56 -6.53
C LYS A 792 -8.06 31.18 -6.14
N ILE A 793 -8.36 30.15 -6.93
CA ILE A 793 -7.89 28.78 -6.69
C ILE A 793 -7.25 28.24 -7.97
N SER A 794 -6.05 27.67 -7.84
CA SER A 794 -5.30 27.04 -8.95
C SER A 794 -4.97 25.60 -8.58
N LEU A 795 -5.26 24.64 -9.47
CA LEU A 795 -4.78 23.26 -9.37
C LEU A 795 -3.82 22.99 -10.54
N SER A 796 -2.63 22.49 -10.23
CA SER A 796 -1.57 22.17 -11.21
C SER A 796 -1.07 20.74 -11.00
N VAL A 797 -0.56 20.08 -12.03
CA VAL A 797 -0.02 18.72 -11.90
C VAL A 797 1.44 18.79 -11.42
N ASP A 798 1.73 18.19 -10.28
CA ASP A 798 3.11 18.05 -9.80
C ASP A 798 3.78 16.87 -10.50
N ILE A 799 4.35 17.13 -11.68
CA ILE A 799 5.12 16.13 -12.44
C ILE A 799 6.27 15.58 -11.59
N THR A 800 6.89 16.39 -10.72
CA THR A 800 8.02 15.95 -9.89
C THR A 800 7.58 15.01 -8.79
N GLY A 801 6.51 15.34 -8.05
CA GLY A 801 5.89 14.48 -7.04
C GLY A 801 5.21 13.23 -7.61
N SER A 802 4.69 13.30 -8.83
CA SER A 802 4.09 12.15 -9.53
C SER A 802 5.11 11.02 -9.78
N LEU A 803 6.39 11.34 -10.01
CA LEU A 803 7.45 10.33 -10.16
C LEU A 803 7.59 9.44 -8.91
N GLY A 804 7.43 10.00 -7.70
CA GLY A 804 7.52 9.24 -6.46
C GLY A 804 6.40 8.22 -6.29
N LYS A 805 5.19 8.53 -6.80
CA LYS A 805 4.02 7.64 -6.78
C LYS A 805 4.17 6.40 -7.68
N LEU A 806 5.21 6.33 -8.53
CA LEU A 806 5.53 5.17 -9.37
C LEU A 806 6.20 4.02 -8.60
N TYR A 807 7.05 4.32 -7.60
CA TYR A 807 7.92 3.32 -6.98
C TYR A 807 7.14 2.15 -6.36
N MET A 808 6.22 2.45 -5.44
CA MET A 808 5.43 1.42 -4.74
C MET A 808 4.56 0.58 -5.68
N ARG A 809 4.00 1.18 -6.74
CA ARG A 809 3.04 0.55 -7.66
C ARG A 809 3.69 -0.29 -8.75
N TYR A 810 4.97 -0.03 -9.06
CA TYR A 810 5.73 -0.78 -10.08
C TYR A 810 6.97 -1.51 -9.52
N ARG A 811 7.13 -1.63 -8.19
CA ARG A 811 8.31 -2.28 -7.58
C ARG A 811 8.56 -3.72 -8.08
N THR A 812 7.51 -4.50 -8.35
CA THR A 812 7.60 -5.87 -8.89
C THR A 812 8.11 -5.93 -10.33
N VAL A 813 7.98 -4.84 -11.09
CA VAL A 813 8.48 -4.74 -12.48
C VAL A 813 10.01 -4.92 -12.53
N PHE A 814 10.72 -4.51 -11.49
CA PHE A 814 12.18 -4.70 -11.36
C PHE A 814 12.61 -6.17 -11.21
N ALA A 815 11.71 -7.10 -10.89
CA ALA A 815 12.01 -8.54 -10.91
C ALA A 815 11.76 -9.18 -12.29
N ALA A 816 10.84 -8.63 -13.08
CA ALA A 816 10.40 -9.22 -14.34
C ALA A 816 11.02 -8.57 -15.58
N PHE A 817 10.89 -7.26 -15.73
CA PHE A 817 11.25 -6.54 -16.96
C PHE A 817 12.75 -6.56 -17.31
N PRO A 818 13.70 -6.66 -16.34
CA PRO A 818 15.10 -6.94 -16.64
C PRO A 818 15.35 -8.28 -17.36
N LEU A 819 14.53 -9.31 -17.13
CA LEU A 819 14.66 -10.59 -17.84
C LEU A 819 14.29 -10.48 -19.32
N LEU A 820 13.39 -9.57 -19.69
CA LEU A 820 13.15 -9.19 -21.11
C LEU A 820 14.45 -8.65 -21.74
N VAL A 821 15.17 -7.77 -21.05
CA VAL A 821 16.45 -7.22 -21.54
C VAL A 821 17.48 -8.35 -21.69
N VAL A 822 17.71 -9.13 -20.64
CA VAL A 822 18.70 -10.21 -20.62
C VAL A 822 18.41 -11.30 -21.66
N ALA A 823 17.15 -11.72 -21.81
CA ALA A 823 16.77 -12.73 -22.78
C ALA A 823 16.94 -12.26 -24.23
N LEU A 824 16.68 -10.97 -24.53
CA LEU A 824 16.99 -10.38 -25.84
C LEU A 824 18.50 -10.28 -26.11
N VAL A 825 19.30 -9.91 -25.11
CA VAL A 825 20.77 -9.86 -25.20
C VAL A 825 21.35 -11.24 -25.48
N LEU A 826 20.90 -12.27 -24.74
CA LEU A 826 21.28 -13.67 -24.99
C LEU A 826 20.83 -14.15 -26.37
N ARG A 827 19.59 -13.86 -26.79
CA ARG A 827 19.06 -14.22 -28.10
C ARG A 827 19.94 -13.67 -29.23
N LYS A 828 20.47 -12.45 -29.07
CA LYS A 828 21.41 -11.83 -30.01
C LYS A 828 22.81 -12.47 -29.93
N GLN A 829 23.32 -12.83 -28.74
CA GLN A 829 24.58 -13.57 -28.59
C GLN A 829 24.54 -14.93 -29.27
N PHE A 830 23.53 -15.77 -28.98
CA PHE A 830 23.37 -17.08 -29.61
C PHE A 830 23.27 -16.98 -31.13
N ARG A 831 22.44 -16.05 -31.65
CA ARG A 831 22.34 -15.83 -33.09
C ARG A 831 23.69 -15.46 -33.73
N MET A 832 24.44 -14.53 -33.12
CA MET A 832 25.78 -14.15 -33.60
C MET A 832 26.77 -15.32 -33.51
N TYR A 833 26.66 -16.19 -32.51
CA TYR A 833 27.51 -17.37 -32.36
C TYR A 833 27.20 -18.48 -33.38
N ASP A 834 25.92 -18.76 -33.63
CA ASP A 834 25.50 -19.72 -34.65
C ASP A 834 25.86 -19.23 -36.06
N GLU A 835 25.74 -17.92 -36.34
CA GLU A 835 26.13 -17.31 -37.63
C GLU A 835 27.67 -17.23 -37.79
N THR A 836 28.42 -16.72 -36.80
CA THR A 836 29.86 -16.35 -36.97
C THR A 836 30.86 -17.23 -36.23
N GLY A 837 30.43 -18.03 -35.25
CA GLY A 837 31.33 -18.78 -34.35
C GLY A 837 32.02 -17.94 -33.26
N ILE A 838 31.71 -16.65 -33.15
CA ILE A 838 32.22 -15.76 -32.10
C ILE A 838 31.09 -15.48 -31.10
N PHE A 839 31.35 -15.74 -29.81
CA PHE A 839 30.40 -15.43 -28.73
C PHE A 839 30.80 -14.08 -28.13
N ILE A 840 30.15 -13.02 -28.61
CA ILE A 840 30.42 -11.63 -28.22
C ILE A 840 30.10 -11.35 -26.74
N SER A 841 30.67 -10.27 -26.19
CA SER A 841 30.44 -9.90 -24.79
C SER A 841 28.98 -9.50 -24.53
N PHE A 842 28.53 -9.62 -23.28
CA PHE A 842 27.17 -9.20 -22.88
C PHE A 842 26.92 -7.71 -23.19
N GLY A 843 27.89 -6.84 -22.87
CA GLY A 843 27.81 -5.39 -23.11
C GLY A 843 27.75 -5.02 -24.60
N GLU A 844 28.48 -5.74 -25.45
CA GLU A 844 28.43 -5.50 -26.90
C GLU A 844 27.12 -6.00 -27.53
N SER A 845 26.63 -7.17 -27.10
CA SER A 845 25.32 -7.64 -27.53
C SER A 845 24.19 -6.71 -27.06
N LEU A 846 24.32 -6.12 -25.86
CA LEU A 846 23.42 -5.09 -25.37
C LEU A 846 23.47 -3.82 -26.24
N ASP A 847 24.64 -3.34 -26.66
CA ASP A 847 24.73 -2.20 -27.58
C ASP A 847 24.06 -2.49 -28.94
N LEU A 848 24.21 -3.70 -29.48
CA LEU A 848 23.50 -4.14 -30.68
C LEU A 848 21.98 -4.23 -30.46
N CYS A 849 21.53 -4.66 -29.28
CA CYS A 849 20.12 -4.68 -28.91
C CYS A 849 19.53 -3.28 -28.75
N LEU A 850 20.27 -2.35 -28.13
CA LEU A 850 19.88 -0.94 -27.94
C LEU A 850 19.68 -0.20 -29.27
N ARG A 851 20.42 -0.57 -30.32
CA ARG A 851 20.28 0.01 -31.67
C ARG A 851 19.12 -0.57 -32.50
N GLN A 852 18.60 -1.75 -32.15
CA GLN A 852 17.70 -2.51 -33.03
C GLN A 852 16.52 -3.15 -32.28
N SER A 853 16.76 -4.18 -31.48
CA SER A 853 15.69 -5.01 -30.92
C SER A 853 14.96 -4.37 -29.75
N LEU A 854 15.65 -3.66 -28.85
CA LEU A 854 15.02 -3.03 -27.69
C LEU A 854 14.07 -1.88 -28.08
N PRO A 855 14.45 -0.92 -28.95
CA PRO A 855 13.51 0.10 -29.41
C PRO A 855 12.27 -0.47 -30.11
N LEU A 856 12.46 -1.48 -30.97
CA LEU A 856 11.36 -2.13 -31.69
C LEU A 856 10.41 -2.87 -30.73
N VAL A 857 10.95 -3.65 -29.79
CA VAL A 857 10.12 -4.38 -28.81
C VAL A 857 9.39 -3.42 -27.88
N LEU A 858 10.07 -2.40 -27.34
CA LEU A 858 9.42 -1.38 -26.50
C LEU A 858 8.33 -0.61 -27.25
N LEU A 859 8.52 -0.30 -28.55
CA LEU A 859 7.47 0.29 -29.39
C LEU A 859 6.27 -0.65 -29.54
N THR A 860 6.49 -1.94 -29.85
CA THR A 860 5.38 -2.91 -29.97
C THR A 860 4.63 -3.12 -28.66
N LEU A 861 5.33 -3.19 -27.52
CA LEU A 861 4.73 -3.27 -26.18
C LEU A 861 3.95 -2.00 -25.82
N THR A 862 4.42 -0.83 -26.26
CA THR A 862 3.70 0.44 -26.10
C THR A 862 2.39 0.44 -26.90
N CYS A 863 2.44 0.03 -28.17
CA CYS A 863 1.24 -0.10 -29.01
C CYS A 863 0.25 -1.14 -28.43
N LEU A 864 0.74 -2.25 -27.89
CA LEU A 864 -0.09 -3.26 -27.22
C LEU A 864 -0.74 -2.71 -25.94
N SER A 865 0.01 -1.99 -25.10
CA SER A 865 -0.52 -1.34 -23.90
C SER A 865 -1.60 -0.29 -24.21
N VAL A 866 -1.44 0.48 -25.29
CA VAL A 866 -2.44 1.45 -25.78
C VAL A 866 -3.66 0.73 -26.40
N SER A 867 -3.49 -0.49 -26.91
CA SER A 867 -4.59 -1.30 -27.46
C SER A 867 -5.42 -1.96 -26.35
N PHE A 868 -4.77 -2.54 -25.33
CA PHE A 868 -5.47 -3.13 -24.17
C PHE A 868 -6.20 -2.09 -23.32
N SER A 869 -5.61 -0.90 -23.09
CA SER A 869 -6.31 0.18 -22.38
C SER A 869 -7.55 0.65 -23.14
N ARG A 870 -7.45 0.87 -24.46
CA ARG A 870 -8.63 1.18 -25.31
C ARG A 870 -9.71 0.10 -25.25
N ALA A 871 -9.34 -1.17 -25.37
CA ALA A 871 -10.27 -2.29 -25.24
C ALA A 871 -10.94 -2.32 -23.84
N SER A 872 -10.19 -2.03 -22.79
CA SER A 872 -10.68 -1.96 -21.41
C SER A 872 -11.64 -0.80 -21.14
N THR A 873 -11.61 0.24 -21.98
CA THR A 873 -12.54 1.40 -21.96
C THR A 873 -13.75 1.27 -22.89
N ALA A 874 -13.83 0.22 -23.71
CA ALA A 874 -15.01 -0.02 -24.53
C ALA A 874 -16.17 -0.52 -23.65
N PRO A 875 -17.44 -0.12 -23.91
CA PRO A 875 -18.59 -0.70 -23.24
C PRO A 875 -18.67 -2.21 -23.58
N PRO A 876 -19.13 -3.07 -22.64
CA PRO A 876 -19.16 -4.51 -22.85
C PRO A 876 -20.22 -4.91 -23.89
N GLN A 877 -19.80 -4.98 -25.15
CA GLN A 877 -20.54 -5.72 -26.18
C GLN A 877 -20.49 -7.22 -25.85
N GLY A 878 -21.59 -7.94 -26.13
CA GLY A 878 -21.71 -9.36 -25.84
C GLY A 878 -20.53 -10.14 -26.42
N ALA A 879 -19.89 -10.97 -25.58
CA ALA A 879 -18.60 -11.57 -25.92
C ALA A 879 -18.66 -12.40 -27.22
N PRO A 880 -17.73 -12.21 -28.17
CA PRO A 880 -17.57 -13.13 -29.29
C PRO A 880 -17.30 -14.55 -28.75
N THR A 881 -17.99 -15.55 -29.30
CA THR A 881 -17.87 -16.94 -28.87
C THR A 881 -16.43 -17.43 -29.02
N GLY A 882 -15.74 -17.64 -27.90
CA GLY A 882 -14.43 -18.26 -27.87
C GLY A 882 -14.47 -19.69 -28.44
N PHE A 883 -13.33 -20.16 -28.98
CA PHE A 883 -13.23 -21.39 -29.78
C PHE A 883 -13.54 -22.71 -29.03
N PHE A 884 -13.84 -22.63 -27.73
CA PHE A 884 -14.36 -23.72 -26.90
C PHE A 884 -15.63 -23.25 -26.20
N GLY A 885 -16.76 -23.30 -26.92
CA GLY A 885 -18.06 -22.89 -26.40
C GLY A 885 -18.71 -23.97 -25.52
N TRP A 886 -18.86 -23.69 -24.23
CA TRP A 886 -19.84 -24.38 -23.38
C TRP A 886 -20.82 -23.34 -22.83
N GLY A 887 -22.12 -23.61 -23.00
CA GLY A 887 -23.15 -22.57 -22.91
C GLY A 887 -23.32 -21.95 -21.53
N ARG A 888 -23.40 -20.61 -21.47
CA ARG A 888 -23.86 -19.85 -20.31
C ARG A 888 -24.83 -18.76 -20.77
N ASN A 889 -25.83 -18.49 -19.94
CA ASN A 889 -27.00 -17.68 -20.32
C ASN A 889 -26.66 -16.18 -20.37
N ALA A 890 -27.22 -15.48 -21.36
CA ALA A 890 -26.87 -14.09 -21.70
C ALA A 890 -27.46 -13.01 -20.77
N SER A 891 -27.75 -13.33 -19.50
CA SER A 891 -28.36 -12.41 -18.52
C SER A 891 -27.38 -11.87 -17.47
N GLU A 892 -26.10 -12.21 -17.53
CA GLU A 892 -25.09 -11.77 -16.57
C GLU A 892 -23.98 -10.99 -17.29
N THR A 893 -23.76 -9.74 -16.87
CA THR A 893 -22.61 -8.93 -17.31
C THR A 893 -21.34 -9.43 -16.63
N VAL A 894 -20.73 -10.47 -17.20
CA VAL A 894 -19.52 -11.10 -16.64
C VAL A 894 -18.38 -10.07 -16.57
N ILE A 895 -18.05 -9.61 -15.36
CA ILE A 895 -16.93 -8.72 -15.11
C ILE A 895 -15.64 -9.55 -15.13
N ASP A 896 -14.76 -9.32 -16.11
CA ASP A 896 -13.42 -9.88 -16.08
C ASP A 896 -12.55 -9.13 -15.05
N TYR A 897 -12.33 -9.78 -13.91
CA TYR A 897 -11.46 -9.26 -12.84
C TYR A 897 -9.96 -9.33 -13.17
N THR A 898 -9.55 -10.11 -14.18
CA THR A 898 -8.14 -10.30 -14.58
C THR A 898 -7.68 -9.35 -15.69
N LYS A 899 -8.59 -8.54 -16.26
CA LYS A 899 -8.31 -7.63 -17.39
C LYS A 899 -7.12 -6.66 -17.17
N ASN A 900 -6.81 -6.35 -15.90
CA ASN A 900 -5.75 -5.44 -15.50
C ASN A 900 -4.43 -6.14 -15.11
N ASP A 901 -4.33 -7.47 -15.21
CA ASP A 901 -3.14 -8.24 -14.83
C ASP A 901 -1.94 -8.04 -15.78
N LEU A 902 -2.16 -7.44 -16.96
CA LEU A 902 -1.26 -7.49 -18.11
C LEU A 902 -0.43 -6.21 -18.32
N LEU A 903 0.81 -6.38 -18.79
CA LEU A 903 1.78 -5.32 -19.10
C LEU A 903 2.01 -4.34 -17.93
N VAL A 904 1.35 -3.18 -18.00
CA VAL A 904 1.48 -2.04 -17.08
C VAL A 904 0.24 -1.93 -16.18
N GLY A 905 -0.80 -2.75 -16.41
CA GLY A 905 -2.01 -2.81 -15.59
C GLY A 905 -2.84 -1.51 -15.51
N SER A 906 -2.57 -0.54 -16.39
CA SER A 906 -3.26 0.76 -16.42
C SER A 906 -4.35 0.79 -17.50
N GLN A 907 -5.54 1.26 -17.11
CA GLN A 907 -6.71 1.34 -17.98
C GLN A 907 -6.73 2.59 -18.88
N ASP A 908 -5.91 3.61 -18.60
CA ASP A 908 -5.90 4.89 -19.32
C ASP A 908 -4.78 4.95 -20.39
N PRO A 909 -5.10 5.11 -21.69
CA PRO A 909 -4.12 5.20 -22.77
C PRO A 909 -3.22 6.46 -22.71
N PHE A 910 -3.47 7.42 -21.81
CA PHE A 910 -2.52 8.50 -21.50
C PHE A 910 -1.16 7.98 -21.02
N PHE A 911 -1.13 6.88 -20.26
CA PHE A 911 0.10 6.35 -19.65
C PHE A 911 0.99 5.53 -20.60
N TRP A 912 0.84 5.71 -21.92
CA TRP A 912 1.65 5.03 -22.95
C TRP A 912 3.17 5.14 -22.72
N PHE A 913 3.64 6.24 -22.14
CA PHE A 913 5.05 6.50 -21.87
C PHE A 913 5.63 5.65 -20.73
N MET A 914 4.81 4.92 -19.96
CA MET A 914 5.29 4.04 -18.88
C MET A 914 6.11 2.86 -19.41
N VAL A 915 5.74 2.25 -20.53
CA VAL A 915 6.50 1.14 -21.14
C VAL A 915 7.94 1.54 -21.49
N PRO A 916 8.20 2.64 -22.25
CA PRO A 916 9.57 3.07 -22.52
C PRO A 916 10.31 3.62 -21.29
N LEU A 917 9.62 4.23 -20.32
CA LEU A 917 10.23 4.67 -19.05
C LEU A 917 10.74 3.48 -18.23
N ILE A 918 9.89 2.48 -18.01
CA ILE A 918 10.22 1.20 -17.37
C ILE A 918 11.39 0.54 -18.10
N GLY A 919 11.32 0.46 -19.43
CA GLY A 919 12.36 -0.14 -20.25
C GLY A 919 13.72 0.56 -20.11
N LEU A 920 13.73 1.89 -20.16
CA LEU A 920 14.95 2.70 -19.98
C LEU A 920 15.59 2.46 -18.61
N VAL A 921 14.82 2.51 -17.53
CA VAL A 921 15.32 2.26 -16.17
C VAL A 921 15.83 0.83 -16.03
N CYS A 922 15.08 -0.18 -16.49
CA CYS A 922 15.49 -1.58 -16.41
C CYS A 922 16.75 -1.88 -17.24
N ILE A 923 16.92 -1.24 -18.40
CA ILE A 923 18.16 -1.27 -19.18
C ILE A 923 19.34 -0.73 -18.35
N GLY A 924 19.20 0.42 -17.70
CA GLY A 924 20.25 1.00 -16.86
C GLY A 924 20.63 0.09 -15.69
N VAL A 925 19.65 -0.53 -15.01
CA VAL A 925 19.92 -1.49 -13.93
C VAL A 925 20.60 -2.75 -14.47
N CYS A 926 20.22 -3.25 -15.66
CA CYS A 926 20.93 -4.37 -16.32
C CYS A 926 22.40 -4.03 -16.63
N VAL A 927 22.69 -2.81 -17.09
CA VAL A 927 24.07 -2.34 -17.30
C VAL A 927 24.85 -2.34 -15.98
N MET A 928 24.27 -1.75 -14.92
CA MET A 928 24.92 -1.67 -13.61
C MET A 928 25.20 -3.05 -13.01
N ILE A 929 24.23 -3.97 -13.03
CA ILE A 929 24.42 -5.33 -12.50
C ILE A 929 25.43 -6.12 -13.34
N ASN A 930 25.47 -5.94 -14.67
CA ASN A 930 26.53 -6.51 -15.50
C ASN A 930 27.93 -5.99 -15.10
N TYR A 931 28.11 -4.68 -14.94
CA TYR A 931 29.42 -4.12 -14.54
C TYR A 931 29.81 -4.43 -13.09
N ALA A 932 28.84 -4.54 -12.18
CA ALA A 932 29.09 -5.06 -10.83
C ALA A 932 29.55 -6.53 -10.89
N THR A 933 28.89 -7.37 -11.69
CA THR A 933 29.27 -8.79 -11.90
C THR A 933 30.67 -8.92 -12.53
N LEU A 934 31.00 -8.06 -13.51
CA LEU A 934 32.35 -7.98 -14.09
C LEU A 934 33.40 -7.54 -13.07
N THR A 935 33.08 -6.58 -12.19
CA THR A 935 33.97 -6.14 -11.10
C THR A 935 34.21 -7.26 -10.09
N ILE A 936 33.15 -7.94 -9.63
CA ILE A 936 33.23 -9.04 -8.66
C ILE A 936 34.03 -10.21 -9.23
N THR A 937 33.72 -10.67 -10.45
CA THR A 937 34.46 -11.77 -11.10
C THR A 937 35.91 -11.39 -11.41
N HIS A 938 36.21 -10.12 -11.69
CA HIS A 938 37.58 -9.62 -11.82
C HIS A 938 38.34 -9.65 -10.48
N VAL A 939 37.74 -9.18 -9.39
CA VAL A 939 38.36 -9.21 -8.05
C VAL A 939 38.61 -10.66 -7.62
N LEU A 940 37.61 -11.54 -7.75
CA LEU A 940 37.75 -12.97 -7.47
C LEU A 940 38.81 -13.64 -8.37
N SER A 941 38.92 -13.25 -9.64
CA SER A 941 39.98 -13.72 -10.54
C SER A 941 41.39 -13.29 -10.09
N VAL A 942 41.53 -12.15 -9.41
CA VAL A 942 42.83 -11.67 -8.87
C VAL A 942 43.14 -12.29 -7.51
N LEU A 943 42.14 -12.47 -6.63
CA LEU A 943 42.30 -13.16 -5.35
C LEU A 943 42.64 -14.64 -5.55
N TYR A 944 41.89 -15.35 -6.41
CA TYR A 944 42.26 -16.70 -6.85
C TYR A 944 43.62 -16.70 -7.57
N GLY A 945 43.94 -15.60 -8.26
CA GLY A 945 45.26 -15.23 -8.75
C GLY A 945 46.34 -15.50 -7.71
N TRP A 946 46.35 -14.70 -6.64
CA TRP A 946 47.31 -14.74 -5.54
C TRP A 946 47.31 -16.07 -4.78
N ILE A 947 46.12 -16.59 -4.40
CA ILE A 947 45.99 -17.84 -3.62
C ILE A 947 46.59 -19.06 -4.36
N SER A 948 46.59 -19.05 -5.70
CA SER A 948 47.18 -20.15 -6.50
C SER A 948 48.69 -20.02 -6.71
N VAL A 949 49.32 -18.89 -6.35
CA VAL A 949 50.77 -18.72 -6.47
C VAL A 949 51.46 -19.28 -5.22
N LYS A 950 51.88 -20.56 -5.31
CA LYS A 950 52.85 -21.10 -4.36
C LYS A 950 54.19 -20.35 -4.47
N PRO A 951 54.97 -20.21 -3.38
CA PRO A 951 56.27 -19.54 -3.41
C PRO A 951 57.21 -20.12 -4.48
N ALA A 952 57.92 -19.24 -5.20
CA ALA A 952 58.70 -19.59 -6.38
C ALA A 952 60.09 -20.17 -6.04
N TRP A 953 60.14 -21.38 -5.47
CA TRP A 953 61.38 -22.14 -5.31
C TRP A 953 61.26 -23.56 -5.89
N LEU A 954 61.06 -23.65 -7.21
CA LEU A 954 61.23 -24.88 -7.99
C LEU A 954 61.68 -24.53 -9.43
N ARG A 955 62.43 -25.43 -10.05
CA ARG A 955 63.35 -25.12 -11.16
C ARG A 955 62.62 -24.84 -12.48
N ASN A 956 63.16 -23.93 -13.28
CA ASN A 956 62.50 -23.33 -14.47
C ASN A 956 62.19 -24.31 -15.65
N GLU A 957 62.58 -25.58 -15.53
CA GLU A 957 62.38 -26.66 -16.51
C GLU A 957 60.92 -27.15 -16.57
N ASP A 958 60.29 -27.39 -15.41
CA ASP A 958 58.93 -27.95 -15.33
C ASP A 958 57.84 -26.96 -15.79
N ARG A 959 58.20 -25.70 -16.05
CA ARG A 959 57.29 -24.62 -16.46
C ARG A 959 56.57 -24.88 -17.80
N LYS A 960 57.02 -25.86 -18.60
CA LYS A 960 56.31 -26.35 -19.80
C LYS A 960 55.38 -27.56 -19.55
N ARG A 961 55.46 -28.21 -18.39
CA ARG A 961 54.59 -29.35 -17.98
C ARG A 961 53.63 -29.00 -16.83
N ALA A 962 53.96 -27.99 -16.02
CA ALA A 962 53.15 -27.47 -14.93
C ALA A 962 51.95 -26.60 -15.36
N SER A 963 51.53 -26.67 -16.64
CA SER A 963 50.26 -26.10 -17.09
C SER A 963 49.10 -26.98 -16.63
N SER A 964 48.87 -27.01 -15.32
CA SER A 964 47.75 -27.67 -14.67
C SER A 964 46.44 -27.31 -15.37
N PRO A 965 45.61 -28.28 -15.80
CA PRO A 965 44.37 -27.97 -16.50
C PRO A 965 43.46 -27.14 -15.58
N ALA A 966 43.20 -25.88 -15.96
CA ALA A 966 42.42 -24.93 -15.15
C ALA A 966 41.00 -25.44 -14.86
N PHE A 967 40.50 -26.36 -15.69
CA PHE A 967 39.29 -27.17 -15.52
C PHE A 967 39.66 -28.66 -15.52
N ALA A 968 40.44 -29.11 -14.54
CA ALA A 968 40.74 -30.52 -14.34
C ALA A 968 39.43 -31.33 -14.21
N PRO A 969 39.14 -32.29 -15.10
CA PRO A 969 37.89 -33.02 -15.04
C PRO A 969 37.89 -33.98 -13.84
N SER A 970 37.00 -33.73 -12.88
CA SER A 970 36.52 -34.78 -11.98
C SER A 970 36.03 -35.98 -12.81
N SER A 971 36.30 -37.21 -12.34
CA SER A 971 35.93 -38.41 -13.10
C SER A 971 34.41 -38.48 -13.33
N PRO A 972 33.94 -39.03 -14.48
CA PRO A 972 32.52 -39.08 -14.78
C PRO A 972 31.73 -39.93 -13.78
N ARG A 973 32.33 -41.01 -13.24
CA ARG A 973 31.76 -41.77 -12.10
C ARG A 973 31.53 -40.85 -10.87
N ARG A 974 32.53 -40.03 -10.47
CA ARG A 974 32.42 -39.11 -9.31
C ARG A 974 31.36 -38.01 -9.53
N ARG A 975 31.20 -37.52 -10.76
CA ARG A 975 30.20 -36.50 -11.12
C ARG A 975 28.77 -37.02 -11.01
N VAL A 976 28.48 -38.13 -11.67
CA VAL A 976 27.16 -38.78 -11.61
C VAL A 976 26.80 -39.09 -10.16
N PHE A 977 27.76 -39.53 -9.35
CA PHE A 977 27.59 -39.73 -7.92
C PHE A 977 27.28 -38.43 -7.14
N THR A 978 28.07 -37.35 -7.29
CA THR A 978 27.80 -36.08 -6.58
C THR A 978 26.51 -35.41 -7.02
N THR A 979 26.19 -35.46 -8.31
CA THR A 979 24.97 -34.89 -8.88
C THR A 979 23.75 -35.73 -8.48
N GLY A 980 23.88 -37.06 -8.46
CA GLY A 980 22.86 -37.96 -7.91
C GLY A 980 22.56 -37.71 -6.43
N ILE A 981 23.58 -37.55 -5.59
CA ILE A 981 23.41 -37.18 -4.17
C ILE A 981 22.72 -35.83 -4.03
N LEU A 982 23.12 -34.82 -4.80
CA LEU A 982 22.51 -33.49 -4.72
C LEU A 982 21.02 -33.52 -5.15
N LEU A 983 20.68 -34.27 -6.20
CA LEU A 983 19.29 -34.41 -6.65
C LEU A 983 18.46 -35.26 -5.66
N PHE A 984 19.05 -36.28 -5.03
CA PHE A 984 18.41 -37.04 -3.95
C PHE A 984 18.11 -36.14 -2.74
N LEU A 985 19.10 -35.37 -2.26
CA LEU A 985 18.91 -34.41 -1.17
C LEU A 985 17.83 -33.36 -1.51
N VAL A 986 17.78 -32.89 -2.75
CA VAL A 986 16.73 -31.98 -3.24
C VAL A 986 15.35 -32.65 -3.29
N SER A 987 15.29 -33.97 -3.48
CA SER A 987 14.04 -34.72 -3.49
C SER A 987 13.50 -35.05 -2.08
N THR A 988 14.28 -34.81 -1.01
CA THR A 988 13.96 -35.35 0.33
C THR A 988 14.06 -34.34 1.48
N VAL A 989 15.01 -33.40 1.45
CA VAL A 989 15.35 -32.55 2.62
C VAL A 989 15.61 -31.08 2.25
N ILE A 990 16.16 -30.83 1.06
CA ILE A 990 16.68 -29.51 0.67
C ILE A 990 15.77 -28.89 -0.40
N PRO A 991 15.24 -27.67 -0.22
CA PRO A 991 14.42 -27.02 -1.23
C PRO A 991 15.27 -26.66 -2.45
N TYR A 992 14.67 -26.76 -3.65
CA TYR A 992 15.38 -26.52 -4.91
C TYR A 992 16.02 -25.12 -4.99
N GLN A 993 15.47 -24.15 -4.25
CA GLN A 993 15.97 -22.77 -4.12
C GLN A 993 17.35 -22.70 -3.44
N PHE A 994 17.66 -23.61 -2.49
CA PHE A 994 19.01 -23.70 -1.91
C PHE A 994 20.02 -24.24 -2.93
N ALA A 995 19.65 -25.32 -3.64
CA ALA A 995 20.48 -25.87 -4.71
C ALA A 995 20.69 -24.85 -5.85
N TYR A 996 19.72 -23.97 -6.10
CA TYR A 996 19.86 -22.83 -7.00
C TYR A 996 20.89 -21.80 -6.51
N LEU A 997 20.87 -21.43 -5.23
CA LEU A 997 21.88 -20.54 -4.64
C LEU A 997 23.29 -21.14 -4.74
N VAL A 998 23.44 -22.44 -4.42
CA VAL A 998 24.72 -23.16 -4.58
C VAL A 998 25.17 -23.17 -6.05
N ALA A 999 24.27 -23.43 -7.00
CA ALA A 999 24.57 -23.36 -8.43
C ALA A 999 25.02 -21.96 -8.87
N CYS A 1000 24.39 -20.88 -8.37
CA CYS A 1000 24.85 -19.51 -8.59
C CYS A 1000 26.27 -19.27 -8.06
N LEU A 1001 26.60 -19.72 -6.84
CA LEU A 1001 27.93 -19.56 -6.24
C LEU A 1001 29.01 -20.32 -7.03
N VAL A 1002 28.70 -21.56 -7.45
CA VAL A 1002 29.58 -22.36 -8.32
C VAL A 1002 29.76 -21.70 -9.70
N GLN A 1003 28.71 -21.08 -10.25
CA GLN A 1003 28.77 -20.34 -11.51
C GLN A 1003 29.63 -19.06 -11.39
N VAL A 1004 29.57 -18.33 -10.28
CA VAL A 1004 30.47 -17.18 -9.99
C VAL A 1004 31.93 -17.63 -9.97
N ALA A 1005 32.24 -18.72 -9.25
CA ALA A 1005 33.59 -19.28 -9.19
C ALA A 1005 34.08 -19.78 -10.57
N THR A 1006 33.19 -20.40 -11.35
CA THR A 1006 33.46 -20.85 -12.72
C THR A 1006 33.75 -19.68 -13.66
N CYS A 1007 32.99 -18.58 -13.54
CA CYS A 1007 33.22 -17.36 -14.30
C CYS A 1007 34.57 -16.71 -13.97
N ALA A 1008 34.94 -16.62 -12.69
CA ALA A 1008 36.24 -16.10 -12.26
C ALA A 1008 37.43 -16.96 -12.76
N ARG A 1009 37.28 -18.30 -12.75
CA ARG A 1009 38.29 -19.22 -13.32
C ARG A 1009 38.38 -19.09 -14.85
N ALA A 1010 37.26 -18.95 -15.55
CA ALA A 1010 37.23 -18.73 -16.99
C ALA A 1010 37.88 -17.40 -17.39
N LEU A 1011 37.63 -16.32 -16.62
CA LEU A 1011 38.25 -15.01 -16.82
C LEU A 1011 39.78 -15.08 -16.70
N ARG A 1012 40.28 -15.74 -15.64
CA ARG A 1012 41.71 -15.96 -15.44
C ARG A 1012 42.33 -16.72 -16.61
N PHE A 1013 41.74 -17.85 -17.00
CA PHE A 1013 42.28 -18.69 -18.08
C PHE A 1013 42.22 -18.02 -19.46
N ALA A 1014 41.21 -17.20 -19.75
CA ALA A 1014 41.14 -16.38 -20.96
C ALA A 1014 42.25 -15.30 -21.00
N ARG A 1015 42.57 -14.70 -19.85
CA ARG A 1015 43.65 -13.71 -19.71
C ARG A 1015 45.05 -14.30 -19.85
N GLU A 1016 45.27 -15.47 -19.25
CA GLU A 1016 46.56 -16.18 -19.25
C GLU A 1016 46.86 -16.80 -20.62
N ALA A 1017 45.91 -17.56 -21.20
CA ALA A 1017 46.12 -18.27 -22.48
C ALA A 1017 45.80 -17.46 -23.74
N ARG A 1018 45.10 -16.33 -23.61
CA ARG A 1018 44.82 -15.33 -24.68
C ARG A 1018 44.13 -15.84 -25.97
N SER A 1019 43.58 -17.05 -25.98
CA SER A 1019 42.93 -17.65 -27.16
C SER A 1019 41.49 -17.19 -27.37
N ASN A 1020 41.04 -17.12 -28.63
CA ASN A 1020 39.67 -16.73 -28.99
C ASN A 1020 38.61 -17.69 -28.40
N THR A 1021 38.92 -18.98 -28.32
CA THR A 1021 38.04 -20.01 -27.74
C THR A 1021 37.79 -19.78 -26.26
N ASN A 1022 38.81 -19.38 -25.50
CA ASN A 1022 38.67 -19.12 -24.07
C ASN A 1022 37.87 -17.84 -23.81
N TYR A 1023 38.02 -16.80 -24.64
CA TYR A 1023 37.17 -15.60 -24.56
C TYR A 1023 35.71 -15.87 -24.94
N ASN A 1024 35.45 -16.68 -25.98
CA ASN A 1024 34.10 -17.14 -26.31
C ASN A 1024 33.46 -17.87 -25.11
N PHE A 1025 34.18 -18.81 -24.50
CA PHE A 1025 33.72 -19.58 -23.35
C PHE A 1025 33.46 -18.69 -22.12
N TYR A 1026 34.38 -17.78 -21.79
CA TYR A 1026 34.18 -16.79 -20.71
C TYR A 1026 32.93 -15.94 -20.93
N ASN A 1027 32.74 -15.38 -22.13
CA ASN A 1027 31.58 -14.55 -22.45
C ASN A 1027 30.27 -15.34 -22.30
N TYR A 1028 30.24 -16.63 -22.68
CA TYR A 1028 29.09 -17.51 -22.49
C TYR A 1028 28.80 -17.79 -21.01
N VAL A 1029 29.81 -18.19 -20.23
CA VAL A 1029 29.69 -18.44 -18.78
C VAL A 1029 29.21 -17.19 -18.02
N HIS A 1030 29.75 -16.01 -18.36
CA HIS A 1030 29.33 -14.73 -17.81
C HIS A 1030 27.88 -14.37 -18.17
N SER A 1031 27.45 -14.59 -19.41
CA SER A 1031 26.07 -14.29 -19.82
C SER A 1031 25.04 -15.24 -19.20
N ILE A 1032 25.40 -16.51 -18.95
CA ILE A 1032 24.59 -17.43 -18.14
C ILE A 1032 24.58 -17.01 -16.67
N LEU A 1033 25.70 -16.54 -16.12
CA LEU A 1033 25.74 -16.00 -14.75
C LEU A 1033 24.80 -14.80 -14.58
N VAL A 1034 24.81 -13.83 -15.51
CA VAL A 1034 23.89 -12.67 -15.47
C VAL A 1034 22.42 -13.11 -15.53
N LEU A 1035 22.08 -14.10 -16.35
CA LEU A 1035 20.73 -14.70 -16.38
C LEU A 1035 20.35 -15.33 -15.04
N MET A 1036 21.27 -16.11 -14.44
CA MET A 1036 21.01 -16.77 -13.16
C MET A 1036 20.84 -15.76 -12.00
N LEU A 1037 21.63 -14.69 -11.99
CA LEU A 1037 21.54 -13.60 -11.01
C LEU A 1037 20.21 -12.83 -11.08
N TRP A 1038 19.55 -12.76 -12.25
CA TRP A 1038 18.24 -12.10 -12.39
C TRP A 1038 17.05 -12.97 -11.97
N ILE A 1039 17.20 -14.30 -11.93
CA ILE A 1039 16.19 -15.21 -11.37
C ILE A 1039 16.37 -15.40 -9.84
N LEU A 1040 17.57 -15.16 -9.32
CA LEU A 1040 17.89 -15.30 -7.89
C LEU A 1040 16.94 -14.54 -6.93
N PRO A 1041 16.49 -13.29 -7.20
CA PRO A 1041 15.53 -12.58 -6.34
C PRO A 1041 14.16 -13.23 -6.20
N ILE A 1042 13.77 -14.12 -7.13
CA ILE A 1042 12.50 -14.86 -7.08
C ILE A 1042 12.64 -16.07 -6.13
N ASN A 1043 13.81 -16.73 -6.13
CA ASN A 1043 14.07 -17.91 -5.30
C ASN A 1043 14.51 -17.58 -3.86
N LEU A 1044 15.15 -16.42 -3.63
CA LEU A 1044 15.68 -16.05 -2.32
C LEU A 1044 14.62 -15.96 -1.20
N PRO A 1045 13.42 -15.36 -1.37
CA PRO A 1045 12.49 -15.19 -0.26
C PRO A 1045 11.95 -16.51 0.28
N ILE A 1046 11.67 -17.49 -0.59
CA ILE A 1046 11.25 -18.84 -0.19
C ILE A 1046 12.38 -19.56 0.55
N LEU A 1047 13.64 -19.35 0.15
CA LEU A 1047 14.80 -19.88 0.86
C LEU A 1047 14.93 -19.31 2.29
N VAL A 1048 14.64 -18.02 2.50
CA VAL A 1048 14.63 -17.43 3.84
C VAL A 1048 13.53 -18.06 4.71
N VAL A 1049 12.33 -18.30 4.17
CA VAL A 1049 11.23 -19.00 4.89
C VAL A 1049 11.66 -20.40 5.34
N TRP A 1050 12.36 -21.16 4.49
CA TRP A 1050 12.86 -22.49 4.86
C TRP A 1050 13.95 -22.44 5.94
N ILE A 1051 14.94 -21.54 5.82
CA ILE A 1051 15.99 -21.35 6.83
C ILE A 1051 15.38 -20.97 8.19
N HIS A 1052 14.33 -20.14 8.18
CA HIS A 1052 13.58 -19.75 9.37
C HIS A 1052 12.89 -20.94 10.03
N ASN A 1053 12.17 -21.76 9.25
CA ASN A 1053 11.49 -22.95 9.77
C ASN A 1053 12.49 -23.98 10.36
N LEU A 1054 13.69 -24.12 9.77
CA LEU A 1054 14.77 -24.93 10.37
C LEU A 1054 15.26 -24.39 11.72
N ALA A 1055 15.41 -23.06 11.87
CA ALA A 1055 15.81 -22.46 13.14
C ALA A 1055 14.75 -22.63 14.25
N VAL A 1056 13.47 -22.68 13.86
CA VAL A 1056 12.32 -23.02 14.71
C VAL A 1056 12.17 -24.54 14.92
N HIS A 1057 13.14 -25.35 14.46
CA HIS A 1057 13.18 -26.82 14.56
C HIS A 1057 12.00 -27.53 13.85
N TRP A 1058 11.30 -26.84 12.94
CA TRP A 1058 10.15 -27.37 12.21
C TRP A 1058 10.61 -28.06 10.91
N LEU A 1059 10.84 -29.37 10.98
CA LEU A 1059 11.52 -30.17 9.94
C LEU A 1059 10.61 -30.74 8.84
N THR A 1060 9.33 -30.36 8.75
CA THR A 1060 8.41 -30.96 7.76
C THR A 1060 8.78 -30.57 6.32
N PRO A 1061 9.02 -31.52 5.39
CA PRO A 1061 9.40 -31.18 4.02
C PRO A 1061 8.22 -30.64 3.20
N PHE A 1062 8.31 -29.37 2.77
CA PHE A 1062 7.29 -28.73 1.93
C PHE A 1062 7.18 -29.41 0.55
N SER A 1063 6.03 -30.01 0.24
CA SER A 1063 5.83 -30.87 -0.94
C SER A 1063 6.12 -30.20 -2.28
N SER A 1064 5.85 -28.89 -2.41
CA SER A 1064 6.07 -28.12 -3.64
C SER A 1064 7.54 -27.81 -3.95
N HIS A 1065 8.41 -27.68 -2.93
CA HIS A 1065 9.78 -27.16 -3.09
C HIS A 1065 10.84 -28.25 -3.27
N HIS A 1066 10.46 -29.52 -3.19
CA HIS A 1066 11.33 -30.67 -3.46
C HIS A 1066 11.25 -31.15 -4.93
N ASN A 1067 10.69 -30.31 -5.83
CA ASN A 1067 10.57 -30.62 -7.25
C ASN A 1067 11.94 -30.61 -7.96
N VAL A 1068 12.54 -31.80 -8.11
CA VAL A 1068 13.83 -32.03 -8.76
C VAL A 1068 13.88 -31.47 -10.19
N LEU A 1069 12.77 -31.50 -10.94
CA LEU A 1069 12.72 -30.99 -12.32
C LEU A 1069 12.89 -29.46 -12.39
N SER A 1070 12.55 -28.74 -11.32
CA SER A 1070 12.71 -27.28 -11.21
C SER A 1070 14.18 -26.83 -11.09
N ILE A 1071 15.14 -27.75 -10.93
CA ILE A 1071 16.55 -27.41 -10.71
C ILE A 1071 17.58 -28.32 -11.39
N MET A 1072 17.23 -29.59 -11.68
CA MET A 1072 18.11 -30.52 -12.40
C MET A 1072 18.74 -29.91 -13.67
N PRO A 1073 18.01 -29.15 -14.53
CA PRO A 1073 18.62 -28.51 -15.69
C PRO A 1073 19.71 -27.49 -15.36
N PHE A 1074 19.54 -26.68 -14.31
CA PHE A 1074 20.58 -25.73 -13.87
C PHE A 1074 21.79 -26.45 -13.27
N ILE A 1075 21.59 -27.50 -12.47
CA ILE A 1075 22.69 -28.30 -11.89
C ILE A 1075 23.52 -28.92 -13.02
N LEU A 1076 22.87 -29.59 -13.98
CA LEU A 1076 23.55 -30.19 -15.14
C LEU A 1076 24.24 -29.13 -16.01
N LEU A 1077 23.60 -27.97 -16.23
CA LEU A 1077 24.23 -26.87 -16.99
C LEU A 1077 25.48 -26.36 -16.27
N VAL A 1078 25.41 -26.02 -14.99
CA VAL A 1078 26.58 -25.56 -14.22
C VAL A 1078 27.65 -26.65 -14.15
N GLU A 1079 27.30 -27.94 -14.07
CA GLU A 1079 28.28 -29.03 -14.15
C GLU A 1079 29.01 -29.04 -15.51
N THR A 1080 28.31 -28.91 -16.64
CA THR A 1080 28.97 -28.81 -17.96
C THR A 1080 29.86 -27.57 -18.08
N LEU A 1081 29.47 -26.43 -17.49
CA LEU A 1081 30.28 -25.22 -17.49
C LEU A 1081 31.52 -25.33 -16.57
N THR A 1082 31.41 -25.92 -15.38
CA THR A 1082 32.59 -26.21 -14.52
C THR A 1082 33.60 -27.15 -15.18
N SER A 1083 33.19 -27.85 -16.24
CA SER A 1083 34.02 -28.75 -17.04
C SER A 1083 34.78 -28.07 -18.18
N GLY A 1084 34.61 -26.75 -18.37
CA GLY A 1084 35.18 -26.03 -19.52
C GLY A 1084 34.51 -26.33 -20.87
N LYS A 1085 33.33 -26.98 -20.88
CA LYS A 1085 32.62 -27.31 -22.13
C LYS A 1085 31.88 -26.07 -22.67
N MET A 1086 32.29 -25.60 -23.84
CA MET A 1086 31.54 -24.58 -24.60
C MET A 1086 30.30 -25.22 -25.25
N VAL A 1087 29.20 -24.47 -25.34
CA VAL A 1087 28.00 -24.89 -26.07
C VAL A 1087 28.32 -25.06 -27.56
N PRO A 1088 27.97 -26.18 -28.22
CA PRO A 1088 28.21 -26.36 -29.66
C PRO A 1088 27.35 -25.41 -30.49
N ARG A 1089 27.84 -25.01 -31.67
CA ARG A 1089 27.10 -24.20 -32.64
C ARG A 1089 25.96 -25.01 -33.25
N VAL A 1090 24.75 -24.43 -33.27
CA VAL A 1090 23.57 -25.07 -33.87
C VAL A 1090 23.40 -24.54 -35.29
N THR A 1091 23.91 -25.28 -36.28
CA THR A 1091 23.75 -24.92 -37.70
C THR A 1091 22.43 -25.41 -38.30
N SER A 1092 21.75 -26.35 -37.65
CA SER A 1092 20.47 -26.92 -38.10
C SER A 1092 19.28 -26.00 -37.79
N ARG A 1093 18.07 -26.40 -38.22
CA ARG A 1093 16.82 -25.69 -37.91
C ARG A 1093 16.58 -25.49 -36.40
N ALA A 1094 17.21 -26.31 -35.54
CA ALA A 1094 17.10 -26.20 -34.08
C ALA A 1094 17.59 -24.85 -33.50
N ARG A 1095 18.43 -24.08 -34.21
CA ARG A 1095 18.83 -22.72 -33.80
C ARG A 1095 17.63 -21.78 -33.59
N HIS A 1096 16.56 -22.02 -34.34
CA HIS A 1096 15.33 -21.25 -34.20
C HIS A 1096 14.61 -21.55 -32.88
N ILE A 1097 14.76 -22.75 -32.31
CA ILE A 1097 14.20 -23.11 -30.99
C ILE A 1097 14.85 -22.26 -29.89
N THR A 1098 16.19 -22.16 -29.87
CA THR A 1098 16.90 -21.26 -28.93
C THR A 1098 16.42 -19.81 -29.06
N SER A 1099 16.20 -19.35 -30.29
CA SER A 1099 15.72 -17.99 -30.57
C SER A 1099 14.26 -17.76 -30.17
N ILE A 1100 13.41 -18.80 -30.28
CA ILE A 1100 11.99 -18.78 -29.91
C ILE A 1100 11.84 -18.82 -28.39
N LEU A 1101 12.53 -19.72 -27.68
CA LEU A 1101 12.45 -19.83 -26.22
C LEU A 1101 12.87 -18.54 -25.52
N LEU A 1102 14.02 -17.96 -25.92
CA LEU A 1102 14.49 -16.68 -25.37
C LEU A 1102 13.56 -15.50 -25.72
N PHE A 1103 12.88 -15.53 -26.87
CA PHE A 1103 11.87 -14.52 -27.21
C PHE A 1103 10.54 -14.73 -26.48
N GLY A 1104 10.17 -15.99 -26.19
CA GLY A 1104 9.03 -16.34 -25.36
C GLY A 1104 9.20 -15.85 -23.92
N ILE A 1105 10.38 -16.06 -23.32
CA ILE A 1105 10.74 -15.46 -22.02
C ILE A 1105 10.61 -13.93 -22.08
N ALA A 1106 11.15 -13.30 -23.13
CA ALA A 1106 11.09 -11.85 -23.29
C ALA A 1106 9.64 -11.31 -23.36
N ILE A 1107 8.76 -11.96 -24.10
CA ILE A 1107 7.33 -11.60 -24.18
C ILE A 1107 6.62 -11.88 -22.84
N TYR A 1108 6.86 -13.04 -22.23
CA TYR A 1108 6.22 -13.41 -20.97
C TYR A 1108 6.61 -12.45 -19.84
N ALA A 1109 7.90 -12.14 -19.70
CA ALA A 1109 8.43 -11.19 -18.73
C ALA A 1109 7.86 -9.77 -18.89
N ALA A 1110 7.55 -9.37 -20.13
CA ALA A 1110 6.92 -8.09 -20.43
C ALA A 1110 5.42 -8.06 -20.13
N VAL A 1111 4.68 -9.11 -20.50
CA VAL A 1111 3.21 -9.13 -20.49
C VAL A 1111 2.62 -9.70 -19.19
N TYR A 1112 3.19 -10.78 -18.66
CA TYR A 1112 2.65 -11.53 -17.52
C TYR A 1112 3.55 -11.48 -16.28
N GLY A 1113 4.85 -11.28 -16.44
CA GLY A 1113 5.85 -11.45 -15.37
C GLY A 1113 5.70 -10.53 -14.15
N VAL A 1114 4.95 -9.42 -14.25
CA VAL A 1114 4.67 -8.51 -13.12
C VAL A 1114 3.60 -9.07 -12.17
N THR A 1115 2.68 -9.87 -12.70
CA THR A 1115 1.57 -10.49 -11.94
C THR A 1115 1.85 -11.95 -11.63
N TYR A 1116 2.49 -12.67 -12.55
CA TYR A 1116 2.78 -14.12 -12.47
C TYR A 1116 4.30 -14.37 -12.43
N ALA A 1117 5.01 -13.72 -11.49
CA ALA A 1117 6.47 -13.70 -11.47
C ALA A 1117 7.11 -15.08 -11.24
N TYR A 1118 6.48 -15.95 -10.44
CA TYR A 1118 6.95 -17.31 -10.17
C TYR A 1118 7.28 -18.13 -11.45
N MET A 1119 6.50 -17.95 -12.53
CA MET A 1119 6.70 -18.65 -13.81
C MET A 1119 8.04 -18.33 -14.49
N LEU A 1120 8.67 -17.20 -14.16
CA LEU A 1120 9.94 -16.79 -14.77
C LEU A 1120 11.08 -17.78 -14.46
N HIS A 1121 11.10 -18.37 -13.25
CA HIS A 1121 12.05 -19.43 -12.91
C HIS A 1121 11.86 -20.66 -13.80
N TYR A 1122 10.62 -21.14 -13.94
CA TYR A 1122 10.28 -22.31 -14.75
C TYR A 1122 10.60 -22.12 -16.24
N LEU A 1123 10.35 -20.93 -16.79
CA LEU A 1123 10.66 -20.61 -18.19
C LEU A 1123 12.18 -20.51 -18.45
N VAL A 1124 12.97 -19.97 -17.51
CA VAL A 1124 14.44 -19.98 -17.63
C VAL A 1124 15.01 -21.39 -17.40
N ASN A 1125 14.42 -22.19 -16.51
CA ASN A 1125 14.76 -23.61 -16.32
C ASN A 1125 14.55 -24.44 -17.60
N LEU A 1126 13.48 -24.15 -18.37
CA LEU A 1126 13.24 -24.75 -19.68
C LEU A 1126 14.35 -24.39 -20.70
N VAL A 1127 14.86 -23.16 -20.67
CA VAL A 1127 16.03 -22.78 -21.48
C VAL A 1127 17.31 -23.47 -20.99
N ALA A 1128 17.51 -23.64 -19.68
CA ALA A 1128 18.63 -24.42 -19.17
C ALA A 1128 18.56 -25.89 -19.64
N ALA A 1129 17.36 -26.50 -19.64
CA ALA A 1129 17.15 -27.86 -20.14
C ALA A 1129 17.45 -27.98 -21.65
N TRP A 1130 17.02 -26.99 -22.44
CA TRP A 1130 17.35 -26.91 -23.87
C TRP A 1130 18.86 -26.77 -24.13
N LEU A 1131 19.56 -25.98 -23.32
CA LEU A 1131 21.03 -25.86 -23.41
C LEU A 1131 21.74 -27.16 -23.02
N VAL A 1132 21.27 -27.87 -21.98
CA VAL A 1132 21.80 -29.20 -21.61
C VAL A 1132 21.55 -30.23 -22.73
N ALA A 1133 20.39 -30.20 -23.37
CA ALA A 1133 20.10 -31.05 -24.53
C ALA A 1133 21.06 -30.76 -25.70
N ILE A 1134 21.32 -29.48 -26.02
CA ILE A 1134 22.32 -29.08 -27.01
C ILE A 1134 23.72 -29.60 -26.65
N HIS A 1135 24.18 -29.44 -25.40
CA HIS A 1135 25.47 -29.99 -24.93
C HIS A 1135 25.54 -31.52 -25.04
N SER A 1136 24.44 -32.23 -24.77
CA SER A 1136 24.38 -33.69 -24.86
C SER A 1136 24.50 -34.19 -26.31
N SER A 1137 23.91 -33.46 -27.27
CA SER A 1137 23.82 -33.85 -28.69
C SER A 1137 25.17 -33.98 -29.42
N THR A 1138 26.24 -33.39 -28.86
CA THR A 1138 27.61 -33.50 -29.37
C THR A 1138 28.53 -34.32 -28.46
N SER A 1139 27.98 -35.02 -27.47
CA SER A 1139 28.73 -35.95 -26.62
C SER A 1139 28.35 -37.39 -26.94
N ASN A 1140 29.33 -38.21 -27.32
CA ASN A 1140 29.11 -39.62 -27.67
C ASN A 1140 28.81 -40.45 -26.41
N TRP A 1141 27.58 -40.36 -25.90
CA TRP A 1141 27.00 -41.32 -24.97
C TRP A 1141 26.73 -42.64 -25.71
N THR A 1142 27.79 -43.44 -25.88
CA THR A 1142 27.64 -44.83 -26.32
C THR A 1142 27.14 -45.67 -25.16
N LEU A 1143 26.15 -46.53 -25.41
CA LEU A 1143 25.50 -47.34 -24.36
C LEU A 1143 26.51 -48.24 -23.62
N ALA A 1144 27.54 -48.72 -24.33
CA ALA A 1144 28.65 -49.49 -23.80
C ALA A 1144 29.49 -48.75 -22.73
N GLY A 1145 29.48 -47.41 -22.72
CA GLY A 1145 30.15 -46.63 -21.67
C GLY A 1145 29.47 -46.73 -20.31
N VAL A 1146 28.17 -47.07 -20.28
CA VAL A 1146 27.39 -47.23 -19.04
C VAL A 1146 27.63 -48.60 -18.41
N THR A 1147 27.72 -49.68 -19.19
CA THR A 1147 28.09 -51.01 -18.67
C THR A 1147 29.48 -50.97 -18.03
N THR A 1148 30.46 -50.36 -18.70
CA THR A 1148 31.82 -50.17 -18.14
C THR A 1148 31.90 -49.17 -16.97
N MET A 1149 30.79 -48.53 -16.57
CA MET A 1149 30.74 -47.76 -15.31
C MET A 1149 30.46 -48.64 -14.08
N PHE A 1150 29.92 -49.85 -14.26
CA PHE A 1150 29.54 -50.74 -13.16
C PHE A 1150 30.51 -51.91 -12.94
N ASP A 1151 31.45 -52.17 -13.86
CA ASP A 1151 32.53 -53.13 -13.63
C ASP A 1151 33.42 -52.72 -12.42
N PRO A 1152 33.64 -53.63 -11.44
CA PRO A 1152 34.51 -53.37 -10.29
C PRO A 1152 36.01 -53.52 -10.60
N GLU A 1153 36.37 -54.39 -11.55
CA GLU A 1153 37.74 -54.90 -11.71
C GLU A 1153 38.59 -54.10 -12.70
N SER A 1154 39.06 -52.92 -12.28
CA SER A 1154 40.31 -52.37 -12.84
C SER A 1154 40.97 -51.40 -11.85
N ASN A 1155 41.78 -51.93 -10.93
CA ASN A 1155 42.61 -51.08 -10.08
C ASN A 1155 44.00 -51.69 -9.82
N GLU A 1156 45.02 -50.83 -9.94
CA GLU A 1156 46.43 -51.00 -9.56
C GLU A 1156 47.40 -51.91 -10.36
N ASN A 1157 48.59 -51.33 -10.56
CA ASN A 1157 49.94 -51.95 -10.60
C ASN A 1157 50.36 -52.92 -11.73
N THR A 1158 51.14 -52.38 -12.67
CA THR A 1158 52.46 -52.96 -13.03
C THR A 1158 53.47 -51.87 -13.45
N ARG A 1159 54.77 -52.19 -13.43
CA ARG A 1159 55.88 -51.21 -13.46
C ARG A 1159 56.63 -51.14 -14.81
N LYS A 1160 57.34 -50.01 -14.98
CA LYS A 1160 58.39 -49.72 -16.00
C LYS A 1160 59.31 -50.92 -16.37
N ARG A 1161 59.32 -51.29 -17.66
CA ARG A 1161 60.47 -51.72 -18.52
C ARG A 1161 59.90 -52.09 -19.90
N GLY A 1162 60.57 -51.92 -21.04
CA GLY A 1162 61.87 -51.30 -21.35
C GLY A 1162 62.05 -51.16 -22.89
N LYS A 1163 63.23 -50.73 -23.36
CA LYS A 1163 63.70 -51.02 -24.73
C LYS A 1163 64.09 -52.51 -24.80
N THR A 1164 64.32 -53.21 -25.92
CA THR A 1164 64.75 -52.92 -27.32
C THR A 1164 64.48 -54.21 -28.14
N PRO A 1165 64.78 -54.35 -29.45
CA PRO A 1165 65.36 -53.40 -30.41
C PRO A 1165 64.31 -52.51 -31.09
#